data_AF-E6TAW9-F1
#
_entry.id   AF-E6TAW9-F1
#
_cell.length_a   1.000
_cell.length_b   1.000
_cell.length_c   1.000
_cell.angle_alpha   90.00
_cell.angle_beta   90.00
_cell.angle_gamma   90.00
#
_symmetry.space_group_name_H-M   'P 1'
#
loop_
_entity.id
_entity.type
_entity.pdbx_description
1 polymer ?
#
loop_
_entity_poly.entity_id
_entity_poly.type
_entity_poly.pdbx_seq_one_letter_code
_entity_poly.pdbx_strand_id
1 'polypeptide(L)'
;MAVVDDRGRSGDRSDLEPPPSEDFGRQPPQDAAAEQAVLGGMLLSKDAVADVLEKLRPGDFYKPANQLVYDAILDLYGRGEPADAVTVAAELDRRGLLRRVGGAPYLHTLISTVPTAANAGYYAEIVAEKSLLRRLVEAGTRVVQYGYAGADGADVNEIVDRAQAEIYDVTERKSSEDYVILEEILQPAMDEIDAIASQGGISKGVPTGFTDLDELTNGLHPGQMIVVAARPGMGKALALDTPLPTPTGWTTMAEVKVGDFLIGADGKPTRVVAATGVMVGRPCFEVEFSDGTVLVADAEHQWLTETRASRRSAAIRTTREIAETLGFNHSVVNTAPLQGTAQDLLISPYTLGAWLGDGASTAAQITTADPEILMRIEGEDRGLSGERLRTIGVLGDKHIPMDYLRASEEQRRAVLAGLLDTDGTVTNGGSVQYTGTNSRLIGDVAELIVSLGYRCQIAKKAVNGRSADSSVAYTINFSTDDVVFGLHRKAVLHKERRRSATTVRSGSRFITDVRPVPSVPVRCVEVDNEDHLYLAGRSMIPTHNSTLGLDFMRSCSIKHQLPSIVFSLEMSKTEIVMRLLSAEAKIKLADMRSGRMNDDDWTKLARRMSEISEAPLYIDDSPNLTMMEIRAKARRLKQKADLRLIVIDYLQLMTSGKKVESRQQEVSEFSRQIKLLAKELEVPVVAMSQLNRGPEQRTDKKPMLSDLRESGSIEQDADMVILLHRPDAFESDDPRGGEADLIVAKHRAGPTRTVTVAHQLHLSRFSNMAK
;
A
#
# COMPACT_ATOMS: atom_id res chain seq x y z
N MET A 1 64.42 -44.29 -7.15
CA MET A 1 64.53 -42.90 -7.65
C MET A 1 63.13 -42.35 -7.86
N ALA A 2 62.95 -41.04 -7.76
CA ALA A 2 61.64 -40.40 -7.57
C ALA A 2 60.74 -40.42 -8.81
N VAL A 3 59.42 -40.37 -8.58
CA VAL A 3 58.39 -39.95 -9.53
C VAL A 3 57.58 -38.84 -8.86
N VAL A 4 57.86 -37.60 -9.26
CA VAL A 4 57.25 -36.30 -8.89
C VAL A 4 57.68 -35.34 -10.03
N ASP A 5 56.90 -34.43 -10.63
CA ASP A 5 55.54 -33.99 -10.36
C ASP A 5 54.74 -33.69 -11.65
N ASP A 6 53.44 -33.59 -11.41
CA ASP A 6 52.33 -32.93 -12.10
C ASP A 6 52.59 -31.61 -12.89
N ARG A 7 51.78 -31.43 -13.95
CA ARG A 7 51.14 -30.16 -14.34
C ARG A 7 50.10 -30.39 -15.45
N GLY A 8 48.81 -30.26 -15.13
CA GLY A 8 47.72 -30.54 -16.07
C GLY A 8 47.27 -29.38 -16.98
N ARG A 9 46.25 -29.63 -17.82
CA ARG A 9 45.17 -28.66 -18.12
C ARG A 9 43.99 -29.27 -18.90
N SER A 10 42.80 -28.68 -18.65
CA SER A 10 41.60 -28.62 -19.51
C SER A 10 41.12 -29.91 -20.20
N GLY A 11 40.02 -30.46 -19.71
CA GLY A 11 39.23 -31.46 -20.45
C GLY A 11 38.52 -30.85 -21.66
N ASP A 12 38.47 -31.61 -22.74
CA ASP A 12 37.66 -31.32 -23.93
C ASP A 12 36.48 -32.31 -24.01
N ARG A 13 35.47 -31.93 -24.78
CA ARG A 13 34.12 -32.52 -24.81
C ARG A 13 34.13 -33.95 -25.35
N SER A 14 33.61 -34.90 -24.56
CA SER A 14 33.17 -36.20 -25.06
C SER A 14 31.65 -36.23 -25.22
N ASP A 15 31.25 -36.51 -26.45
CA ASP A 15 29.93 -36.90 -26.93
C ASP A 15 28.96 -37.45 -25.87
N LEU A 16 27.87 -36.70 -25.65
CA LEU A 16 26.61 -37.21 -25.11
C LEU A 16 25.52 -36.80 -26.11
N GLU A 17 25.11 -37.75 -26.95
CA GLU A 17 23.91 -37.60 -27.77
C GLU A 17 22.71 -37.34 -26.83
N PRO A 18 21.84 -36.37 -27.14
CA PRO A 18 20.62 -36.20 -26.37
C PRO A 18 19.74 -37.44 -26.54
N PRO A 19 19.06 -37.92 -25.49
CA PRO A 19 18.10 -39.01 -25.64
C PRO A 19 16.99 -38.58 -26.63
N PRO A 20 16.46 -39.51 -27.43
CA PRO A 20 15.45 -39.17 -28.43
C PRO A 20 14.21 -38.58 -27.75
N SER A 21 13.79 -37.40 -28.21
CA SER A 21 12.53 -36.80 -27.79
C SER A 21 11.37 -37.65 -28.30
N GLU A 22 10.70 -38.38 -27.41
CA GLU A 22 9.43 -39.05 -27.73
C GLU A 22 8.38 -38.00 -28.08
N ASP A 23 8.07 -37.90 -29.38
CA ASP A 23 7.03 -37.03 -29.90
C ASP A 23 5.66 -37.60 -29.50
N PHE A 24 5.06 -37.04 -28.45
CA PHE A 24 3.85 -37.59 -27.82
C PHE A 24 2.62 -37.37 -28.71
N GLY A 25 2.34 -38.35 -29.58
CA GLY A 25 1.03 -38.57 -30.21
C GLY A 25 -0.06 -38.97 -29.21
N ARG A 26 -0.22 -38.23 -28.09
CA ARG A 26 -1.27 -38.45 -27.10
C ARG A 26 -2.57 -37.85 -27.62
N GLN A 27 -3.54 -38.72 -27.91
CA GLN A 27 -4.91 -38.30 -28.20
C GLN A 27 -5.49 -37.56 -26.97
N PRO A 28 -6.23 -36.44 -27.16
CA PRO A 28 -6.82 -35.71 -26.04
C PRO A 28 -7.76 -36.60 -25.19
N PRO A 29 -7.89 -36.36 -23.87
CA PRO A 29 -8.79 -37.12 -23.01
C PRO A 29 -10.24 -37.13 -23.53
N GLN A 30 -10.76 -38.34 -23.74
CA GLN A 30 -12.12 -38.62 -24.23
C GLN A 30 -12.57 -40.00 -23.72
N ASP A 31 -13.89 -40.24 -23.75
CA ASP A 31 -14.45 -41.58 -23.65
C ASP A 31 -15.64 -41.69 -24.60
N ALA A 32 -15.39 -42.26 -25.78
CA ALA A 32 -16.40 -42.36 -26.83
C ALA A 32 -17.56 -43.29 -26.46
N ALA A 33 -17.35 -44.29 -25.59
CA ALA A 33 -18.39 -45.20 -25.15
C ALA A 33 -19.31 -44.51 -24.13
N ALA A 34 -18.74 -43.76 -23.17
CA ALA A 34 -19.50 -42.94 -22.24
C ALA A 34 -20.32 -41.86 -22.96
N GLU A 35 -19.73 -41.14 -23.93
CA GLU A 35 -20.48 -40.15 -24.73
C GLU A 35 -21.67 -40.77 -25.47
N GLN A 36 -21.49 -41.93 -26.09
CA GLN A 36 -22.59 -42.62 -26.77
C GLN A 36 -23.64 -43.13 -25.78
N ALA A 37 -23.21 -43.55 -24.58
CA ALA A 37 -24.10 -44.03 -23.53
C ALA A 37 -24.93 -42.91 -22.89
N VAL A 38 -24.37 -41.71 -22.74
CA VAL A 38 -25.12 -40.52 -22.32
C VAL A 38 -26.25 -40.22 -23.31
N LEU A 39 -25.91 -40.05 -24.60
CA LEU A 39 -26.90 -39.68 -25.61
C LEU A 39 -27.97 -40.76 -25.81
N GLY A 40 -27.59 -42.04 -25.79
CA GLY A 40 -28.57 -43.13 -25.86
C GLY A 40 -29.53 -43.15 -24.66
N GLY A 41 -29.06 -42.76 -23.46
CA GLY A 41 -29.88 -42.71 -22.25
C GLY A 41 -30.88 -41.55 -22.31
N MET A 42 -30.43 -40.38 -22.77
CA MET A 42 -31.27 -39.22 -23.05
C MET A 42 -32.35 -39.51 -24.11
N LEU A 43 -32.01 -40.26 -25.17
CA LEU A 43 -32.96 -40.69 -26.21
C LEU A 43 -33.96 -41.76 -25.74
N LEU A 44 -33.74 -42.36 -24.56
CA LEU A 44 -34.58 -43.41 -23.98
C LEU A 44 -35.48 -42.92 -22.84
N SER A 45 -35.07 -41.90 -22.09
CA SER A 45 -35.85 -41.37 -20.95
C SER A 45 -35.72 -39.86 -20.81
N LYS A 46 -36.85 -39.20 -20.57
CA LYS A 46 -36.91 -37.77 -20.25
C LYS A 46 -36.16 -37.45 -18.94
N ASP A 47 -36.21 -38.34 -17.95
CA ASP A 47 -35.57 -38.14 -16.65
C ASP A 47 -34.03 -38.15 -16.82
N ALA A 48 -33.52 -39.02 -17.70
CA ALA A 48 -32.11 -39.04 -18.06
C ALA A 48 -31.64 -37.78 -18.82
N VAL A 49 -32.55 -37.00 -19.42
CA VAL A 49 -32.19 -35.68 -19.98
C VAL A 49 -31.94 -34.68 -18.85
N ALA A 50 -32.76 -34.69 -17.79
CA ALA A 50 -32.58 -33.82 -16.63
C ALA A 50 -31.26 -34.13 -15.89
N ASP A 51 -31.03 -35.40 -15.53
CA ASP A 51 -29.82 -35.86 -14.82
C ASP A 51 -28.51 -35.52 -15.55
N VAL A 52 -28.55 -35.40 -16.88
CA VAL A 52 -27.39 -35.10 -17.73
C VAL A 52 -27.23 -33.61 -17.95
N LEU A 53 -28.33 -32.85 -18.08
CA LEU A 53 -28.33 -31.39 -18.25
C LEU A 53 -27.63 -30.68 -17.08
N GLU A 54 -27.81 -31.16 -15.84
CA GLU A 54 -27.11 -30.62 -14.67
C GLU A 54 -25.58 -30.79 -14.73
N LYS A 55 -25.08 -31.77 -15.51
CA LYS A 55 -23.68 -32.24 -15.45
C LYS A 55 -22.85 -31.89 -16.68
N LEU A 56 -23.47 -31.75 -17.85
CA LEU A 56 -22.79 -31.59 -19.14
C LEU A 56 -23.27 -30.36 -19.92
N ARG A 57 -22.40 -29.92 -20.83
CA ARG A 57 -22.64 -28.90 -21.84
C ARG A 57 -22.34 -29.47 -23.23
N PRO A 58 -22.82 -28.85 -24.32
CA PRO A 58 -22.53 -29.32 -25.67
C PRO A 58 -21.03 -29.44 -25.94
N GLY A 59 -20.22 -28.50 -25.46
CA GLY A 59 -18.75 -28.51 -25.61
C GLY A 59 -17.99 -29.57 -24.81
N ASP A 60 -18.65 -30.33 -23.92
CA ASP A 60 -17.99 -31.37 -23.12
C ASP A 60 -17.77 -32.67 -23.90
N PHE A 61 -18.62 -32.95 -24.91
CA PHE A 61 -18.43 -34.08 -25.83
C PHE A 61 -17.23 -33.81 -26.76
N TYR A 62 -16.32 -34.77 -26.89
CA TYR A 62 -15.16 -34.68 -27.78
C TYR A 62 -15.55 -34.79 -29.26
N LYS A 63 -16.56 -35.62 -29.59
CA LYS A 63 -17.00 -35.79 -30.99
C LYS A 63 -17.99 -34.68 -31.40
N PRO A 64 -17.73 -33.87 -32.44
CA PRO A 64 -18.68 -32.85 -32.90
C PRO A 64 -20.06 -33.40 -33.29
N ALA A 65 -20.14 -34.65 -33.77
CA ALA A 65 -21.41 -35.33 -34.03
C ALA A 65 -22.26 -35.49 -32.75
N ASN A 66 -21.61 -35.80 -31.62
CA ASN A 66 -22.28 -35.96 -30.33
C ASN A 66 -22.75 -34.62 -29.76
N GLN A 67 -21.95 -33.55 -29.93
CA GLN A 67 -22.34 -32.18 -29.58
C GLN A 67 -23.66 -31.78 -30.27
N LEU A 68 -23.75 -32.00 -31.58
CA LEU A 68 -24.95 -31.66 -32.36
C LEU A 68 -26.19 -32.49 -31.98
N VAL A 69 -26.01 -33.77 -31.63
CA VAL A 69 -27.11 -34.62 -31.13
C VAL A 69 -27.57 -34.14 -29.75
N TYR A 70 -26.64 -33.78 -28.86
CA TYR A 70 -26.93 -33.21 -27.54
C TYR A 70 -27.71 -31.89 -27.65
N ASP A 71 -27.25 -30.96 -28.49
CA ASP A 71 -27.93 -29.69 -28.77
C ASP A 71 -29.38 -29.90 -29.25
N ALA A 72 -29.60 -30.86 -30.15
CA ALA A 72 -30.93 -31.16 -30.67
C ALA A 72 -31.86 -31.80 -29.61
N ILE A 73 -31.31 -32.61 -28.70
CA ILE A 73 -32.04 -33.17 -27.55
C ILE A 73 -32.46 -32.06 -26.58
N LEU A 74 -31.52 -31.16 -26.22
CA LEU A 74 -31.82 -30.05 -25.31
C LEU A 74 -32.86 -29.07 -25.89
N ASP A 75 -32.77 -28.78 -27.18
CA ASP A 75 -33.70 -27.87 -27.86
C ASP A 75 -35.14 -28.42 -27.92
N LEU A 76 -35.29 -29.72 -28.17
CA LEU A 76 -36.59 -30.41 -28.07
C LEU A 76 -37.11 -30.43 -26.62
N TYR A 77 -36.25 -30.78 -25.67
CA TYR A 77 -36.59 -30.84 -24.25
C TYR A 77 -37.03 -29.47 -23.70
N GLY A 78 -36.32 -28.39 -24.06
CA GLY A 78 -36.66 -27.01 -23.70
C GLY A 78 -37.96 -26.50 -24.33
N ARG A 79 -38.36 -27.07 -25.48
CA ARG A 79 -39.70 -26.85 -26.09
C ARG A 79 -40.80 -27.72 -25.46
N GLY A 80 -40.45 -28.63 -24.54
CA GLY A 80 -41.37 -29.62 -23.97
C GLY A 80 -41.73 -30.76 -24.92
N GLU A 81 -41.05 -30.87 -26.06
CA GLU A 81 -41.20 -31.95 -27.04
C GLU A 81 -40.44 -33.21 -26.57
N PRO A 82 -40.93 -34.43 -26.85
CA PRO A 82 -40.17 -35.64 -26.56
C PRO A 82 -38.91 -35.69 -27.43
N ALA A 83 -37.77 -36.02 -26.83
CA ALA A 83 -36.47 -36.10 -27.50
C ALA A 83 -36.07 -37.57 -27.73
N ASP A 84 -36.78 -38.24 -28.65
CA ASP A 84 -36.49 -39.61 -29.10
C ASP A 84 -35.70 -39.64 -30.43
N ALA A 85 -35.28 -40.81 -30.90
CA ALA A 85 -34.50 -40.92 -32.13
C ALA A 85 -35.24 -40.45 -33.41
N VAL A 86 -36.57 -40.37 -33.41
CA VAL A 86 -37.36 -39.94 -34.58
C VAL A 86 -37.48 -38.42 -34.61
N THR A 87 -37.83 -37.83 -33.48
CA THR A 87 -37.93 -36.38 -33.25
C THR A 87 -36.57 -35.69 -33.38
N VAL A 88 -35.52 -36.25 -32.77
CA VAL A 88 -34.13 -35.75 -32.92
C VAL A 88 -33.64 -35.89 -34.36
N ALA A 89 -33.98 -36.97 -35.08
CA ALA A 89 -33.67 -37.08 -36.51
C ALA A 89 -34.35 -35.97 -37.33
N ALA A 90 -35.65 -35.72 -37.07
CA ALA A 90 -36.41 -34.70 -37.77
C ALA A 90 -35.90 -33.26 -37.50
N GLU A 91 -35.52 -32.96 -36.25
CA GLU A 91 -34.94 -31.66 -35.90
C GLU A 91 -33.53 -31.48 -36.52
N LEU A 92 -32.70 -32.51 -36.50
CA LEU A 92 -31.39 -32.48 -37.16
C LEU A 92 -31.51 -32.38 -38.70
N ASP A 93 -32.53 -32.96 -39.32
CA ASP A 93 -32.76 -32.84 -40.77
C ASP A 93 -33.27 -31.44 -41.13
N ARG A 94 -34.21 -30.90 -40.34
CA ARG A 94 -34.70 -29.51 -40.43
C ARG A 94 -33.54 -28.49 -40.35
N ARG A 95 -32.53 -28.75 -39.53
CA ARG A 95 -31.30 -27.93 -39.42
C ARG A 95 -30.25 -28.21 -40.53
N GLY A 96 -30.47 -29.21 -41.39
CA GLY A 96 -29.48 -29.64 -42.39
C GLY A 96 -28.25 -30.36 -41.81
N LEU A 97 -28.33 -30.80 -40.55
CA LEU A 97 -27.23 -31.39 -39.77
C LEU A 97 -27.27 -32.93 -39.73
N LEU A 98 -28.39 -33.57 -40.06
CA LEU A 98 -28.57 -35.03 -39.94
C LEU A 98 -27.47 -35.83 -40.66
N ARG A 99 -26.99 -35.39 -41.82
CA ARG A 99 -25.88 -36.04 -42.53
C ARG A 99 -24.53 -35.91 -41.80
N ARG A 100 -24.31 -34.82 -41.05
CA ARG A 100 -23.06 -34.55 -40.30
C ARG A 100 -22.94 -35.41 -39.04
N VAL A 101 -24.06 -35.88 -38.48
CA VAL A 101 -24.06 -36.79 -37.31
C VAL A 101 -24.01 -38.28 -37.69
N GLY A 102 -24.04 -38.63 -38.97
CA GLY A 102 -24.08 -40.02 -39.45
C GLY A 102 -25.47 -40.55 -39.83
N GLY A 103 -26.49 -39.69 -39.89
CA GLY A 103 -27.85 -40.04 -40.28
C GLY A 103 -28.68 -40.72 -39.17
N ALA A 104 -29.96 -40.97 -39.46
CA ALA A 104 -30.88 -41.63 -38.53
C ALA A 104 -30.37 -42.99 -37.96
N PRO A 105 -29.63 -43.84 -38.71
CA PRO A 105 -29.05 -45.07 -38.15
C PRO A 105 -28.09 -44.83 -36.97
N TYR A 106 -27.44 -43.66 -36.91
CA TYR A 106 -26.56 -43.33 -35.79
C TYR A 106 -27.33 -43.19 -34.48
N LEU A 107 -28.50 -42.54 -34.49
CA LEU A 107 -29.34 -42.36 -33.30
C LEU A 107 -29.85 -43.70 -32.75
N HIS A 108 -30.23 -44.64 -33.62
CA HIS A 108 -30.56 -46.01 -33.21
C HIS A 108 -29.35 -46.80 -32.68
N THR A 109 -28.14 -46.47 -33.12
CA THR A 109 -26.89 -47.05 -32.58
C THR A 109 -26.62 -46.52 -31.17
N LEU A 110 -26.86 -45.23 -30.90
CA LEU A 110 -26.75 -44.63 -29.57
C LEU A 110 -27.67 -45.35 -28.57
N ILE A 111 -28.95 -45.51 -28.92
CA ILE A 111 -29.93 -46.27 -28.11
C ILE A 111 -29.45 -47.70 -27.85
N SER A 112 -29.00 -48.41 -28.88
CA SER A 112 -28.49 -49.79 -28.76
C SER A 112 -27.20 -49.93 -27.94
N THR A 113 -26.49 -48.84 -27.66
CA THR A 113 -25.23 -48.85 -26.91
C THR A 113 -25.46 -48.78 -25.39
N VAL A 114 -26.67 -48.40 -24.95
CA VAL A 114 -26.98 -48.14 -23.54
C VAL A 114 -27.56 -49.37 -22.84
N PRO A 115 -26.94 -49.86 -21.75
CA PRO A 115 -27.51 -50.95 -20.96
C PRO A 115 -28.81 -50.58 -20.24
N THR A 116 -28.86 -49.38 -19.64
CA THR A 116 -30.04 -48.82 -18.97
C THR A 116 -30.00 -47.29 -19.00
N ALA A 117 -31.16 -46.64 -19.22
CA ALA A 117 -31.25 -45.17 -19.21
C ALA A 117 -30.93 -44.55 -17.84
N ALA A 118 -31.23 -45.26 -16.74
CA ALA A 118 -30.97 -44.82 -15.36
C ALA A 118 -29.48 -44.58 -15.04
N ASN A 119 -28.55 -45.12 -15.86
CA ASN A 119 -27.11 -44.92 -15.66
C ASN A 119 -26.57 -43.69 -16.44
N ALA A 120 -27.40 -42.96 -17.19
CA ALA A 120 -26.97 -41.81 -17.99
C ALA A 120 -26.23 -40.76 -17.16
N GLY A 121 -26.74 -40.44 -15.95
CA GLY A 121 -26.11 -39.50 -15.03
C GLY A 121 -24.72 -39.94 -14.51
N TYR A 122 -24.38 -41.24 -14.53
CA TYR A 122 -23.05 -41.75 -14.19
C TYR A 122 -22.10 -41.66 -15.40
N TYR A 123 -22.56 -42.03 -16.60
CA TYR A 123 -21.77 -41.84 -17.82
C TYR A 123 -21.48 -40.36 -18.09
N ALA A 124 -22.39 -39.46 -17.69
CA ALA A 124 -22.19 -38.02 -17.78
C ALA A 124 -21.04 -37.51 -16.89
N GLU A 125 -20.84 -38.09 -15.71
CA GLU A 125 -19.68 -37.77 -14.85
C GLU A 125 -18.36 -38.15 -15.54
N ILE A 126 -18.30 -39.33 -16.18
CA ILE A 126 -17.12 -39.76 -16.95
C ILE A 126 -16.83 -38.78 -18.09
N VAL A 127 -17.84 -38.35 -18.86
CA VAL A 127 -17.65 -37.36 -19.94
C VAL A 127 -17.19 -36.01 -19.38
N ALA A 128 -17.75 -35.56 -18.25
CA ALA A 128 -17.37 -34.31 -17.59
C ALA A 128 -15.91 -34.34 -17.10
N GLU A 129 -15.46 -35.46 -16.52
CA GLU A 129 -14.04 -35.67 -16.15
C GLU A 129 -13.11 -35.60 -17.37
N LYS A 130 -13.47 -36.26 -18.48
CA LYS A 130 -12.64 -36.19 -19.71
C LYS A 130 -12.63 -34.80 -20.31
N SER A 131 -13.75 -34.07 -20.27
CA SER A 131 -13.81 -32.66 -20.69
C SER A 131 -12.89 -31.76 -19.84
N LEU A 132 -12.93 -31.91 -18.51
CA LEU A 132 -12.06 -31.16 -17.60
C LEU A 132 -10.58 -31.43 -17.87
N LEU A 133 -10.20 -32.71 -18.03
CA LEU A 133 -8.83 -33.10 -18.38
C LEU A 133 -8.40 -32.56 -19.75
N ARG A 134 -9.31 -32.50 -20.73
CA ARG A 134 -9.06 -31.92 -22.05
C ARG A 134 -8.85 -30.40 -21.99
N ARG A 135 -9.72 -29.67 -21.27
CA ARG A 135 -9.56 -28.23 -21.01
C ARG A 135 -8.23 -27.92 -20.32
N LEU A 136 -7.79 -28.77 -19.39
CA LEU A 136 -6.48 -28.63 -18.73
C LEU A 136 -5.30 -28.78 -19.71
N VAL A 137 -5.36 -29.75 -20.63
CA VAL A 137 -4.34 -29.93 -21.69
C VAL A 137 -4.31 -28.72 -22.65
N GLU A 138 -5.48 -28.19 -23.02
CA GLU A 138 -5.57 -27.00 -23.87
C GLU A 138 -5.01 -25.76 -23.19
N ALA A 139 -5.37 -25.49 -21.93
CA ALA A 139 -4.83 -24.36 -21.16
C ALA A 139 -3.32 -24.51 -20.94
N GLY A 140 -2.83 -25.71 -20.60
CA GLY A 140 -1.39 -25.98 -20.51
C GLY A 140 -0.65 -25.67 -21.82
N THR A 141 -1.27 -25.98 -22.96
CA THR A 141 -0.72 -25.67 -24.29
C THR A 141 -0.70 -24.16 -24.55
N ARG A 142 -1.73 -23.41 -24.15
CA ARG A 142 -1.77 -21.94 -24.24
C ARG A 142 -0.72 -21.28 -23.33
N VAL A 143 -0.52 -21.78 -22.11
CA VAL A 143 0.54 -21.33 -21.19
C VAL A 143 1.93 -21.53 -21.80
N VAL A 144 2.19 -22.68 -22.44
CA VAL A 144 3.44 -22.92 -23.16
C VAL A 144 3.61 -21.94 -24.32
N GLN A 145 2.56 -21.68 -25.11
CA GLN A 145 2.59 -20.69 -26.19
C GLN A 145 2.90 -19.27 -25.68
N TYR A 146 2.32 -18.85 -24.55
CA TYR A 146 2.62 -17.56 -23.93
C TYR A 146 4.10 -17.45 -23.49
N GLY A 147 4.66 -18.53 -22.96
CA GLY A 147 6.08 -18.58 -22.59
C GLY A 147 7.02 -18.35 -23.78
N TYR A 148 6.70 -18.88 -24.96
CA TYR A 148 7.48 -18.63 -26.18
C TYR A 148 7.21 -17.24 -26.77
N ALA A 149 5.96 -16.77 -26.80
CA ALA A 149 5.62 -15.42 -27.29
C ALA A 149 6.22 -14.29 -26.43
N GLY A 150 6.51 -14.57 -25.15
CA GLY A 150 7.18 -13.64 -24.25
C GLY A 150 8.63 -13.32 -24.59
N ALA A 151 9.29 -14.13 -25.42
CA ALA A 151 10.67 -13.89 -25.85
C ALA A 151 10.82 -12.60 -26.70
N ASP A 152 9.73 -12.11 -27.31
CA ASP A 152 9.70 -10.95 -28.19
C ASP A 152 9.41 -9.61 -27.48
N GLY A 153 9.58 -9.54 -26.16
CA GLY A 153 9.63 -8.27 -25.40
C GLY A 153 8.31 -7.80 -24.76
N ALA A 154 7.35 -8.70 -24.52
CA ALA A 154 6.19 -8.41 -23.68
C ALA A 154 6.56 -8.42 -22.17
N ASP A 155 5.75 -7.78 -21.32
CA ASP A 155 6.00 -7.75 -19.87
C ASP A 155 5.83 -9.16 -19.28
N VAL A 156 6.86 -9.64 -18.58
CA VAL A 156 6.88 -10.94 -17.91
C VAL A 156 5.72 -11.07 -16.92
N ASN A 157 5.33 -9.99 -16.24
CA ASN A 157 4.22 -9.99 -15.30
C ASN A 157 2.88 -10.21 -16.03
N GLU A 158 2.66 -9.55 -17.17
CA GLU A 158 1.43 -9.73 -17.96
C GLU A 158 1.32 -11.17 -18.51
N ILE A 159 2.44 -11.78 -18.89
CA ILE A 159 2.49 -13.19 -19.32
C ILE A 159 2.11 -14.13 -18.17
N VAL A 160 2.66 -13.89 -16.97
CA VAL A 160 2.36 -14.68 -15.76
C VAL A 160 0.88 -14.53 -15.39
N ASP A 161 0.33 -13.32 -15.40
CA ASP A 161 -1.08 -13.05 -15.11
C ASP A 161 -2.02 -13.76 -16.11
N ARG A 162 -1.74 -13.68 -17.41
CA ARG A 162 -2.50 -14.39 -18.45
C ARG A 162 -2.41 -15.91 -18.28
N ALA A 163 -1.24 -16.43 -17.93
CA ALA A 163 -1.06 -17.86 -17.66
C ALA A 163 -1.81 -18.33 -16.41
N GLN A 164 -1.85 -17.50 -15.35
CA GLN A 164 -2.65 -17.77 -14.16
C GLN A 164 -4.15 -17.77 -14.47
N ALA A 165 -4.63 -16.80 -15.26
CA ALA A 165 -6.04 -16.72 -15.67
C ALA A 165 -6.47 -17.95 -16.48
N GLU A 166 -5.67 -18.39 -17.46
CA GLU A 166 -5.96 -19.59 -18.27
C GLU A 166 -6.08 -20.88 -17.44
N ILE A 167 -5.19 -21.09 -16.47
CA ILE A 167 -5.27 -22.25 -15.57
C ILE A 167 -6.48 -22.12 -14.62
N TYR A 168 -6.82 -20.90 -14.21
CA TYR A 168 -7.96 -20.64 -13.33
C TYR A 168 -9.30 -20.94 -14.04
N ASP A 169 -9.45 -20.48 -15.29
CA ASP A 169 -10.63 -20.70 -16.13
C ASP A 169 -10.92 -22.18 -16.43
N VAL A 170 -9.93 -23.09 -16.29
CA VAL A 170 -10.17 -24.54 -16.36
C VAL A 170 -10.94 -25.04 -15.13
N THR A 171 -10.67 -24.48 -13.96
CA THR A 171 -11.30 -24.91 -12.69
C THR A 171 -12.71 -24.33 -12.51
N GLU A 172 -13.03 -23.23 -13.18
CA GLU A 172 -14.36 -22.63 -13.11
C GLU A 172 -15.35 -23.41 -14.00
N ARG A 173 -16.26 -24.15 -13.36
CA ARG A 173 -17.54 -24.52 -13.98
C ARG A 173 -18.39 -23.24 -14.02
N LYS A 174 -18.45 -22.58 -15.17
CA LYS A 174 -19.49 -21.57 -15.43
C LYS A 174 -20.85 -22.26 -15.35
N SER A 175 -21.53 -22.18 -14.21
CA SER A 175 -22.98 -22.39 -14.15
C SER A 175 -23.62 -21.24 -14.91
N SER A 176 -24.42 -21.55 -15.93
CA SER A 176 -25.02 -20.52 -16.80
C SER A 176 -26.46 -20.88 -17.12
N GLU A 177 -27.33 -20.66 -16.15
CA GLU A 177 -28.74 -20.37 -16.39
C GLU A 177 -29.06 -19.11 -15.57
N ASP A 178 -29.15 -17.97 -16.25
CA ASP A 178 -29.18 -16.63 -15.64
C ASP A 178 -30.60 -16.16 -15.23
N TYR A 179 -31.54 -17.08 -15.06
CA TYR A 179 -32.90 -16.78 -14.62
C TYR A 179 -33.47 -17.90 -13.75
N VAL A 180 -34.02 -17.52 -12.59
CA VAL A 180 -34.71 -18.39 -11.65
C VAL A 180 -36.19 -18.03 -11.68
N ILE A 181 -37.09 -19.01 -11.57
CA ILE A 181 -38.53 -18.75 -11.63
C ILE A 181 -38.94 -18.05 -10.32
N LEU A 182 -39.76 -16.99 -10.40
CA LEU A 182 -40.13 -16.20 -9.21
C LEU A 182 -40.71 -17.07 -8.07
N GLU A 183 -41.46 -18.12 -8.40
CA GLU A 183 -42.01 -19.08 -7.45
C GLU A 183 -40.93 -19.79 -6.62
N GLU A 184 -39.79 -20.12 -7.22
CA GLU A 184 -38.63 -20.75 -6.56
C GLU A 184 -37.88 -19.78 -5.64
N ILE A 185 -37.96 -18.47 -5.91
CA ILE A 185 -37.38 -17.40 -5.08
C ILE A 185 -38.35 -17.00 -3.95
N LEU A 186 -39.66 -17.08 -4.17
CA LEU A 186 -40.68 -16.67 -3.21
C LEU A 186 -40.62 -17.49 -1.93
N GLN A 187 -40.45 -18.82 -2.01
CA GLN A 187 -40.42 -19.66 -0.81
C GLN A 187 -39.20 -19.34 0.09
N PRO A 188 -37.94 -19.31 -0.40
CA PRO A 188 -36.79 -18.88 0.39
C PRO A 188 -36.89 -17.44 0.91
N ALA A 189 -37.45 -16.51 0.13
CA ALA A 189 -37.64 -15.12 0.58
C ALA A 189 -38.67 -15.01 1.72
N MET A 190 -39.74 -15.82 1.68
CA MET A 190 -40.72 -15.90 2.77
C MET A 190 -40.10 -16.56 4.02
N ASP A 191 -39.32 -17.64 3.86
CA ASP A 191 -38.59 -18.27 4.96
C ASP A 191 -37.59 -17.29 5.62
N GLU A 192 -36.94 -16.42 4.83
CA GLU A 192 -36.06 -15.36 5.33
C GLU A 192 -36.86 -14.28 6.09
N ILE A 193 -38.01 -13.85 5.58
CA ILE A 193 -38.91 -12.90 6.26
C ILE A 193 -39.42 -13.47 7.60
N ASP A 194 -39.81 -14.74 7.65
CA ASP A 194 -40.26 -15.40 8.89
C ASP A 194 -39.10 -15.60 9.88
N ALA A 195 -37.87 -15.87 9.40
CA ALA A 195 -36.67 -15.89 10.23
C ALA A 195 -36.35 -14.51 10.84
N ILE A 196 -36.62 -13.41 10.12
CA ILE A 196 -36.46 -12.04 10.63
C ILE A 196 -37.53 -11.70 11.66
N ALA A 197 -38.79 -12.03 11.37
CA ALA A 197 -39.91 -11.77 12.26
C ALA A 197 -39.77 -12.53 13.61
N SER A 198 -39.36 -13.80 13.55
CA SER A 198 -39.17 -14.65 14.74
C SER A 198 -37.97 -14.25 15.62
N GLN A 199 -36.99 -13.52 15.08
CA GLN A 199 -35.82 -13.02 15.82
C GLN A 199 -35.94 -11.55 16.27
N GLY A 200 -37.13 -10.95 16.13
CA GLY A 200 -37.39 -9.58 16.63
C GLY A 200 -37.08 -8.46 15.63
N GLY A 201 -37.04 -8.75 14.33
CA GLY A 201 -36.97 -7.73 13.28
C GLY A 201 -35.58 -7.28 12.83
N ILE A 202 -34.51 -7.95 13.31
CA ILE A 202 -33.12 -7.68 12.92
C ILE A 202 -32.70 -8.75 11.90
N SER A 203 -32.46 -8.38 10.63
CA SER A 203 -31.91 -9.32 9.62
C SER A 203 -30.38 -9.34 9.60
N LYS A 204 -29.82 -10.41 9.04
CA LYS A 204 -28.43 -10.84 9.22
C LYS A 204 -27.41 -10.12 8.32
N GLY A 205 -27.37 -8.80 8.36
CA GLY A 205 -26.17 -8.06 7.93
C GLY A 205 -24.99 -8.32 8.89
N VAL A 206 -23.75 -8.12 8.43
CA VAL A 206 -22.56 -8.11 9.31
C VAL A 206 -22.65 -6.90 10.24
N PRO A 207 -22.66 -7.07 11.58
CA PRO A 207 -22.84 -5.93 12.49
C PRO A 207 -21.64 -4.98 12.47
N THR A 208 -21.89 -3.69 12.25
CA THR A 208 -20.85 -2.64 12.28
C THR A 208 -20.31 -2.41 13.69
N GLY A 209 -21.11 -2.72 14.71
CA GLY A 209 -20.77 -2.53 16.12
C GLY A 209 -21.19 -1.17 16.66
N PHE A 210 -21.82 -0.34 15.82
CA PHE A 210 -22.45 0.92 16.20
C PHE A 210 -23.97 0.73 16.17
N THR A 211 -24.61 0.70 17.33
CA THR A 211 -26.04 0.35 17.49
C THR A 211 -26.93 1.22 16.62
N ASP A 212 -26.71 2.54 16.60
CA ASP A 212 -27.56 3.47 15.83
C ASP A 212 -27.28 3.43 14.31
N LEU A 213 -26.15 2.86 13.89
CA LEU A 213 -25.84 2.55 12.48
C LEU A 213 -26.44 1.20 12.08
N ASP A 214 -26.32 0.19 12.94
CA ASP A 214 -26.93 -1.13 12.75
C ASP A 214 -28.47 -1.03 12.79
N GLU A 215 -29.07 -0.14 13.58
CA GLU A 215 -30.51 0.21 13.53
C GLU A 215 -30.91 0.89 12.19
N LEU A 216 -29.97 1.53 11.49
CA LEU A 216 -30.22 2.27 10.24
C LEU A 216 -30.01 1.40 8.99
N THR A 217 -28.97 0.56 9.00
CA THR A 217 -28.57 -0.27 7.85
C THR A 217 -28.95 -1.74 8.00
N ASN A 218 -29.33 -2.16 9.22
CA ASN A 218 -29.56 -3.55 9.59
C ASN A 218 -28.29 -4.41 9.30
N GLY A 219 -27.12 -3.89 9.69
CA GLY A 219 -25.79 -4.42 9.38
C GLY A 219 -25.30 -4.11 7.96
N LEU A 220 -24.18 -4.75 7.55
CA LEU A 220 -23.63 -4.68 6.19
C LEU A 220 -24.00 -5.94 5.41
N HIS A 221 -24.63 -5.80 4.24
CA HIS A 221 -25.23 -6.95 3.54
C HIS A 221 -24.31 -7.58 2.47
N PRO A 222 -24.40 -8.90 2.23
CA PRO A 222 -23.84 -9.56 1.06
C PRO A 222 -24.02 -8.78 -0.25
N GLY A 223 -23.01 -8.78 -1.12
CA GLY A 223 -23.09 -8.10 -2.41
C GLY A 223 -22.93 -6.57 -2.39
N GLN A 224 -22.85 -5.95 -1.20
CA GLN A 224 -22.69 -4.50 -1.06
C GLN A 224 -21.23 -4.04 -1.21
N MET A 225 -21.04 -2.96 -1.96
CA MET A 225 -19.86 -2.09 -1.90
C MET A 225 -20.18 -0.91 -1.00
N ILE A 226 -19.46 -0.82 0.13
CA ILE A 226 -19.56 0.26 1.09
C ILE A 226 -18.31 1.13 0.96
N VAL A 227 -18.48 2.43 0.80
CA VAL A 227 -17.37 3.39 0.79
C VAL A 227 -17.36 4.14 2.12
N VAL A 228 -16.27 4.05 2.85
CA VAL A 228 -16.03 4.85 4.07
C VAL A 228 -15.03 5.91 3.72
N ALA A 229 -15.45 7.17 3.74
CA ALA A 229 -14.61 8.28 3.35
C ALA A 229 -14.37 9.29 4.47
N ALA A 230 -13.10 9.65 4.66
CA ALA A 230 -12.66 10.60 5.66
C ALA A 230 -11.69 11.62 5.04
N ARG A 231 -11.54 12.79 5.67
CA ARG A 231 -10.46 13.72 5.31
C ARG A 231 -9.12 13.20 5.84
N PRO A 232 -8.02 13.34 5.08
CA PRO A 232 -6.68 13.12 5.61
C PRO A 232 -6.37 14.06 6.79
N GLY A 233 -5.82 13.51 7.87
CA GLY A 233 -4.97 14.24 8.81
C GLY A 233 -5.61 15.28 9.74
N MET A 234 -6.16 14.82 10.87
CA MET A 234 -6.04 15.56 12.12
C MET A 234 -4.83 15.05 12.90
N GLY A 235 -3.69 15.73 12.73
CA GLY A 235 -2.44 15.31 13.38
C GLY A 235 -1.13 15.86 12.82
N LYS A 236 -1.11 16.94 12.02
CA LYS A 236 0.15 17.49 11.43
C LYS A 236 0.39 18.96 11.78
N ALA A 237 -0.18 19.43 12.89
CA ALA A 237 -0.14 20.85 13.28
C ALA A 237 1.22 21.23 13.90
N LEU A 238 1.85 22.26 13.35
CA LEU A 238 3.14 22.80 13.79
C LEU A 238 3.04 24.31 14.01
N ALA A 239 3.94 24.86 14.82
CA ALA A 239 4.02 26.31 15.04
C ALA A 239 4.29 27.06 13.73
N LEU A 240 3.70 28.25 13.58
CA LEU A 240 3.76 29.04 12.34
C LEU A 240 5.18 29.39 11.87
N ASP A 241 6.13 29.55 12.80
CA ASP A 241 7.53 29.82 12.53
C ASP A 241 8.35 28.58 12.13
N THR A 242 7.75 27.39 12.13
CA THR A 242 8.42 26.14 11.75
C THR A 242 8.89 26.22 10.30
N PRO A 243 10.21 26.10 10.02
CA PRO A 243 10.72 26.13 8.66
C PRO A 243 10.42 24.81 7.94
N LEU A 244 10.03 24.90 6.68
CA LEU A 244 9.69 23.77 5.81
C LEU A 244 10.61 23.82 4.58
N PRO A 245 11.31 22.72 4.23
CA PRO A 245 12.19 22.68 3.07
C PRO A 245 11.39 22.65 1.78
N THR A 246 11.86 23.38 0.78
CA THR A 246 11.29 23.42 -0.58
C THR A 246 12.36 23.00 -1.60
N PRO A 247 11.98 22.65 -2.85
CA PRO A 247 12.94 22.35 -3.92
C PRO A 247 13.91 23.49 -4.23
N THR A 248 13.56 24.74 -3.89
CA THR A 248 14.33 25.95 -4.16
C THR A 248 14.91 26.60 -2.91
N GLY A 249 14.69 26.04 -1.72
CA GLY A 249 15.18 26.58 -0.46
C GLY A 249 14.30 26.24 0.73
N TRP A 250 13.69 27.27 1.34
CA TRP A 250 12.88 27.17 2.55
C TRP A 250 11.65 28.08 2.45
N THR A 251 10.57 27.65 3.11
CA THR A 251 9.41 28.47 3.47
C THR A 251 9.12 28.27 4.95
N THR A 252 8.09 28.93 5.50
CA THR A 252 7.61 28.69 6.87
C THR A 252 6.18 28.15 6.87
N MET A 253 5.77 27.53 7.97
CA MET A 253 4.38 27.10 8.18
C MET A 253 3.37 28.28 8.10
N ALA A 254 3.81 29.51 8.38
CA ALA A 254 3.04 30.74 8.15
C ALA A 254 2.86 31.07 6.66
N GLU A 255 3.96 31.03 5.90
CA GLU A 255 4.03 31.59 4.54
C GLU A 255 3.56 30.61 3.46
N VAL A 256 3.68 29.31 3.72
CA VAL A 256 3.32 28.23 2.81
C VAL A 256 1.84 28.28 2.39
N LYS A 257 1.61 28.09 1.09
CA LYS A 257 0.31 28.18 0.41
C LYS A 257 0.05 26.95 -0.44
N VAL A 258 -1.23 26.77 -0.78
CA VAL A 258 -1.65 25.78 -1.77
C VAL A 258 -1.04 26.12 -3.13
N GLY A 259 -0.40 25.14 -3.76
CA GLY A 259 0.35 25.29 -5.00
C GLY A 259 1.87 25.41 -4.81
N ASP A 260 2.35 25.73 -3.61
CA ASP A 260 3.79 25.71 -3.30
C ASP A 260 4.33 24.26 -3.30
N PHE A 261 5.65 24.08 -3.37
CA PHE A 261 6.29 22.77 -3.26
C PHE A 261 7.08 22.65 -1.95
N LEU A 262 6.82 21.56 -1.23
CA LEU A 262 7.64 21.08 -0.12
C LEU A 262 8.44 19.85 -0.57
N ILE A 263 9.17 19.24 0.36
CA ILE A 263 9.88 17.98 0.15
C ILE A 263 9.24 16.86 1.00
N GLY A 264 9.03 15.69 0.38
CA GLY A 264 8.50 14.48 1.01
C GLY A 264 9.54 13.69 1.79
N ALA A 265 9.11 12.69 2.56
CA ALA A 265 10.01 11.84 3.36
C ALA A 265 11.01 11.02 2.52
N ASP A 266 10.63 10.71 1.27
CA ASP A 266 11.46 10.06 0.24
C ASP A 266 12.46 11.01 -0.45
N GLY A 267 12.52 12.27 0.00
CA GLY A 267 13.38 13.31 -0.52
C GLY A 267 12.87 14.00 -1.79
N LYS A 268 11.72 13.60 -2.35
CA LYS A 268 11.21 14.18 -3.61
C LYS A 268 10.41 15.47 -3.39
N PRO A 269 10.38 16.39 -4.38
CA PRO A 269 9.39 17.46 -4.43
C PRO A 269 7.95 16.93 -4.37
N THR A 270 7.13 17.49 -3.49
CA THR A 270 5.68 17.27 -3.44
C THR A 270 4.96 18.60 -3.28
N ARG A 271 3.79 18.73 -3.88
CA ARG A 271 3.06 20.00 -3.93
C ARG A 271 2.10 20.07 -2.75
N VAL A 272 2.11 21.22 -2.08
CA VAL A 272 1.14 21.57 -1.05
C VAL A 272 -0.22 21.69 -1.70
N VAL A 273 -1.08 20.74 -1.38
CA VAL A 273 -2.46 20.70 -1.88
C VAL A 273 -3.43 21.34 -0.89
N ALA A 274 -3.08 21.45 0.40
CA ALA A 274 -3.83 22.26 1.36
C ALA A 274 -2.98 22.87 2.47
N ALA A 275 -3.55 23.90 3.09
CA ALA A 275 -3.11 24.47 4.33
C ALA A 275 -4.32 24.92 5.15
N THR A 276 -4.38 24.58 6.44
CA THR A 276 -5.50 24.99 7.30
C THR A 276 -5.48 26.49 7.59
N GLY A 277 -6.56 26.99 8.21
CA GLY A 277 -6.48 28.22 8.99
C GLY A 277 -5.49 28.09 10.15
N VAL A 278 -5.11 29.23 10.73
CA VAL A 278 -4.30 29.29 11.95
C VAL A 278 -5.17 28.90 13.14
N MET A 279 -4.74 27.89 13.88
CA MET A 279 -5.37 27.44 15.12
C MET A 279 -4.65 28.08 16.32
N VAL A 280 -5.40 28.49 17.34
CA VAL A 280 -4.90 29.15 18.55
C VAL A 280 -5.50 28.49 19.80
N GLY A 281 -4.92 28.70 20.98
CA GLY A 281 -5.43 28.15 22.25
C GLY A 281 -5.15 26.66 22.49
N ARG A 282 -4.59 25.96 21.49
CA ARG A 282 -4.27 24.53 21.57
C ARG A 282 -3.04 24.24 22.45
N PRO A 283 -3.01 23.14 23.24
CA PRO A 283 -1.84 22.77 24.01
C PRO A 283 -0.65 22.42 23.10
N CYS A 284 0.47 23.12 23.28
CA CYS A 284 1.67 22.95 22.46
C CYS A 284 2.82 22.36 23.29
N PHE A 285 3.73 21.66 22.61
CA PHE A 285 4.92 21.07 23.20
C PHE A 285 6.14 21.37 22.35
N GLU A 286 7.26 21.61 23.02
CA GLU A 286 8.59 21.73 22.44
C GLU A 286 9.27 20.36 22.46
N VAL A 287 9.56 19.80 21.29
CA VAL A 287 10.18 18.49 21.07
C VAL A 287 11.66 18.69 20.76
N GLU A 288 12.52 18.24 21.67
CA GLU A 288 13.98 18.29 21.52
C GLU A 288 14.51 16.93 21.03
N PHE A 289 15.35 16.96 20.00
CA PHE A 289 15.96 15.78 19.40
C PHE A 289 17.45 15.66 19.76
N SER A 290 17.96 14.43 19.72
CA SER A 290 19.35 14.05 20.04
C SER A 290 20.45 14.72 19.20
N ASP A 291 20.11 15.47 18.16
CA ASP A 291 21.04 16.33 17.41
C ASP A 291 21.05 17.81 17.87
N GLY A 292 20.20 18.16 18.85
CA GLY A 292 19.97 19.51 19.33
C GLY A 292 18.87 20.25 18.57
N THR A 293 18.17 19.59 17.64
CA THR A 293 17.01 20.18 16.96
C THR A 293 15.85 20.35 17.93
N VAL A 294 15.12 21.46 17.82
CA VAL A 294 13.90 21.71 18.56
C VAL A 294 12.76 22.02 17.58
N LEU A 295 11.58 21.47 17.82
CA LEU A 295 10.34 21.77 17.09
C LEU A 295 9.17 22.02 18.04
N VAL A 296 8.36 23.04 17.77
CA VAL A 296 7.11 23.27 18.52
C VAL A 296 5.94 22.70 17.75
N ALA A 297 5.25 21.74 18.36
CA ALA A 297 4.17 20.97 17.76
C ALA A 297 2.93 20.97 18.65
N ASP A 298 1.77 20.79 18.02
CA ASP A 298 0.52 20.55 18.75
C ASP A 298 0.59 19.25 19.56
N ALA A 299 -0.17 19.18 20.66
CA ALA A 299 -0.29 17.97 21.47
C ALA A 299 -0.71 16.73 20.68
N GLU A 300 -1.58 16.89 19.67
CA GLU A 300 -2.11 15.81 18.83
C GLU A 300 -1.27 15.59 17.55
N HIS A 301 -0.15 16.31 17.37
CA HIS A 301 0.73 16.13 16.22
C HIS A 301 1.39 14.75 16.23
N GLN A 302 1.32 14.04 15.09
CA GLN A 302 1.62 12.62 14.94
C GLN A 302 2.98 12.35 14.29
N TRP A 303 3.88 11.73 15.05
CA TRP A 303 5.25 11.39 14.69
C TRP A 303 5.40 9.88 14.47
N LEU A 304 6.01 9.45 13.35
CA LEU A 304 6.41 8.05 13.19
C LEU A 304 7.65 7.75 14.04
N THR A 305 7.50 7.00 15.14
CA THR A 305 8.60 6.72 16.09
C THR A 305 8.83 5.22 16.34
N GLU A 306 10.09 4.80 16.31
CA GLU A 306 10.57 3.55 16.89
C GLU A 306 10.87 3.72 18.39
N THR A 307 10.95 2.61 19.15
CA THR A 307 11.48 2.62 20.53
C THR A 307 12.47 1.48 20.73
N ARG A 308 13.31 1.57 21.77
CA ARG A 308 14.29 0.50 22.08
C ARG A 308 13.62 -0.84 22.39
N ALA A 309 12.37 -0.84 22.86
CA ALA A 309 11.59 -2.04 23.15
C ALA A 309 10.96 -2.69 21.90
N SER A 310 10.61 -1.92 20.87
CA SER A 310 9.81 -2.40 19.72
C SER A 310 10.60 -3.16 18.65
N ARG A 311 11.86 -3.56 18.90
CA ARG A 311 12.74 -4.31 17.98
C ARG A 311 12.79 -3.75 16.53
N ARG A 312 12.77 -2.41 16.36
CA ARG A 312 12.68 -1.69 15.06
C ARG A 312 11.32 -1.73 14.34
N SER A 313 10.23 -2.00 15.05
CA SER A 313 8.89 -1.65 14.56
C SER A 313 8.63 -0.17 14.86
N ALA A 314 8.56 0.64 13.79
CA ALA A 314 8.13 2.02 13.83
C ALA A 314 6.60 2.09 14.00
N ALA A 315 6.10 3.10 14.70
CA ALA A 315 4.66 3.34 14.82
C ALA A 315 4.37 4.80 15.23
N ILE A 316 3.17 5.29 14.93
CA ILE A 316 2.78 6.71 15.01
C ILE A 316 2.41 7.13 16.45
N ARG A 317 3.03 8.15 17.04
CA ARG A 317 2.71 8.66 18.39
C ARG A 317 2.38 10.15 18.36
N THR A 318 1.47 10.63 19.19
CA THR A 318 1.25 12.07 19.32
C THR A 318 2.35 12.75 20.13
N THR A 319 2.52 14.07 20.01
CA THR A 319 3.51 14.81 20.82
C THR A 319 3.26 14.65 22.32
N ARG A 320 1.99 14.68 22.75
CA ARG A 320 1.62 14.43 24.15
C ARG A 320 2.00 13.02 24.59
N GLU A 321 1.74 12.00 23.74
CA GLU A 321 2.14 10.63 24.04
C GLU A 321 3.65 10.51 24.22
N ILE A 322 4.46 11.18 23.38
CA ILE A 322 5.93 11.16 23.49
C ILE A 322 6.39 11.92 24.74
N ALA A 323 5.75 13.03 25.12
CA ALA A 323 6.03 13.75 26.36
C ALA A 323 5.81 12.87 27.58
N GLU A 324 4.68 12.15 27.63
CA GLU A 324 4.44 11.18 28.66
C GLU A 324 5.48 10.05 28.59
N THR A 325 5.78 9.51 27.41
CA THR A 325 6.54 8.26 27.20
C THR A 325 8.06 8.39 26.97
N LEU A 326 8.63 9.59 27.08
CA LEU A 326 10.03 9.95 26.75
C LEU A 326 11.11 8.91 27.14
N GLY A 327 10.99 8.29 28.32
CA GLY A 327 11.92 7.28 28.84
C GLY A 327 12.13 6.02 27.97
N PHE A 328 11.34 5.76 26.93
CA PHE A 328 11.54 4.61 26.02
C PHE A 328 12.53 4.82 24.89
N ASN A 329 13.18 5.99 24.83
CA ASN A 329 14.10 6.38 23.76
C ASN A 329 13.40 6.30 22.39
N HIS A 330 12.38 7.16 22.21
CA HIS A 330 11.72 7.31 20.92
C HIS A 330 12.71 7.76 19.85
N SER A 331 12.59 7.28 18.62
CA SER A 331 13.36 7.81 17.49
C SER A 331 12.56 7.91 16.21
N VAL A 332 12.70 9.03 15.50
CA VAL A 332 12.13 9.26 14.16
C VAL A 332 13.20 8.92 13.11
N VAL A 333 12.80 8.28 12.02
CA VAL A 333 13.68 7.96 10.88
C VAL A 333 14.10 9.27 10.17
N ASN A 334 15.35 9.36 9.70
CA ASN A 334 15.80 10.51 8.93
C ASN A 334 15.13 10.53 7.55
N THR A 335 15.08 11.72 6.92
CA THR A 335 14.79 11.84 5.48
C THR A 335 15.76 10.98 4.65
N ALA A 336 15.26 10.46 3.52
CA ALA A 336 16.14 10.04 2.44
C ALA A 336 16.92 11.27 1.88
N PRO A 337 18.04 11.07 1.15
CA PRO A 337 18.71 12.17 0.46
C PRO A 337 17.74 12.92 -0.45
N LEU A 338 17.76 14.25 -0.42
CA LEU A 338 16.83 15.05 -1.23
C LEU A 338 17.08 14.79 -2.73
N GLN A 339 16.02 14.66 -3.52
CA GLN A 339 16.10 14.36 -4.95
C GLN A 339 16.10 15.67 -5.76
N GLY A 340 17.26 16.34 -5.77
CA GLY A 340 17.52 17.51 -6.61
C GLY A 340 17.92 17.12 -8.04
N THR A 341 17.60 17.97 -9.01
CA THR A 341 18.08 17.84 -10.40
C THR A 341 19.53 18.30 -10.52
N ALA A 342 20.28 17.77 -11.49
CA ALA A 342 21.61 18.28 -11.82
C ALA A 342 21.51 19.75 -12.28
N GLN A 343 22.32 20.63 -11.67
CA GLN A 343 22.34 22.07 -11.93
C GLN A 343 23.57 22.47 -12.74
N ASP A 344 23.44 23.52 -13.56
CA ASP A 344 24.54 24.07 -14.35
C ASP A 344 25.41 25.05 -13.53
N LEU A 345 26.17 24.49 -12.59
CA LEU A 345 26.85 25.26 -11.54
C LEU A 345 28.09 26.02 -12.07
N LEU A 346 28.20 27.31 -11.75
CA LEU A 346 29.25 28.20 -12.28
C LEU A 346 30.68 27.82 -11.87
N ILE A 347 30.83 27.21 -10.69
CA ILE A 347 32.08 26.61 -10.19
C ILE A 347 31.78 25.14 -9.92
N SER A 348 32.68 24.24 -10.30
CA SER A 348 32.51 22.81 -10.02
C SER A 348 32.32 22.54 -8.52
N PRO A 349 31.45 21.59 -8.12
CA PRO A 349 31.05 21.45 -6.73
C PRO A 349 32.21 21.13 -5.77
N TYR A 350 33.15 20.27 -6.16
CA TYR A 350 34.32 19.93 -5.34
C TYR A 350 35.24 21.14 -5.18
N THR A 351 35.58 21.83 -6.27
CA THR A 351 36.34 23.09 -6.24
C THR A 351 35.71 24.14 -5.33
N LEU A 352 34.38 24.32 -5.36
CA LEU A 352 33.71 25.24 -4.43
C LEU A 352 33.86 24.78 -2.97
N GLY A 353 33.63 23.50 -2.69
CA GLY A 353 33.77 22.95 -1.34
C GLY A 353 35.18 23.13 -0.77
N ALA A 354 36.21 22.86 -1.58
CA ALA A 354 37.61 23.04 -1.21
C ALA A 354 37.97 24.52 -0.98
N TRP A 355 37.42 25.45 -1.77
CA TRP A 355 37.61 26.89 -1.53
C TRP A 355 36.85 27.39 -0.30
N LEU A 356 35.66 26.87 -0.02
CA LEU A 356 34.90 27.25 1.18
C LEU A 356 35.62 26.84 2.47
N GLY A 357 36.33 25.71 2.46
CA GLY A 357 37.32 25.36 3.50
C GLY A 357 38.56 26.26 3.47
N ASP A 358 39.63 25.80 2.82
CA ASP A 358 40.99 26.38 2.89
C ASP A 358 41.27 27.49 1.85
N GLY A 359 40.21 28.08 1.28
CA GLY A 359 40.30 29.21 0.35
C GLY A 359 40.43 30.57 1.04
N ALA A 360 41.10 31.52 0.40
CA ALA A 360 41.18 32.90 0.87
C ALA A 360 39.83 33.61 0.70
N SER A 361 39.20 34.06 1.80
CA SER A 361 37.84 34.66 1.75
C SER A 361 37.68 35.82 0.76
N THR A 362 38.76 36.55 0.45
CA THR A 362 38.76 37.71 -0.45
C THR A 362 39.41 37.46 -1.82
N ALA A 363 39.86 36.24 -2.11
CA ALA A 363 40.54 35.92 -3.38
C ALA A 363 40.23 34.50 -3.91
N ALA A 364 40.34 34.33 -5.22
CA ALA A 364 40.27 33.03 -5.89
C ALA A 364 41.57 32.23 -5.72
N GLN A 365 41.91 31.93 -4.48
CA GLN A 365 43.11 31.21 -4.09
C GLN A 365 42.76 30.18 -3.02
N ILE A 366 43.34 28.99 -3.14
CA ILE A 366 43.34 27.95 -2.11
C ILE A 366 44.78 27.73 -1.70
N THR A 367 45.02 27.57 -0.40
CA THR A 367 46.32 27.13 0.11
C THR A 367 46.14 25.71 0.61
N THR A 368 46.93 24.76 0.13
CA THR A 368 46.89 23.37 0.61
C THR A 368 48.28 22.75 0.53
N ALA A 369 48.59 21.87 1.48
CA ALA A 369 49.79 21.04 1.47
C ALA A 369 49.54 19.65 0.82
N ASP A 370 48.31 19.36 0.41
CA ASP A 370 47.90 18.06 -0.12
C ASP A 370 47.72 18.12 -1.65
N PRO A 371 48.61 17.50 -2.45
CA PRO A 371 48.61 17.63 -3.90
C PRO A 371 47.41 16.95 -4.56
N GLU A 372 46.77 15.98 -3.91
CA GLU A 372 45.57 15.32 -4.47
C GLU A 372 44.39 16.30 -4.58
N ILE A 373 44.29 17.31 -3.70
CA ILE A 373 43.26 18.37 -3.81
C ILE A 373 43.50 19.21 -5.08
N LEU A 374 44.76 19.59 -5.36
CA LEU A 374 45.09 20.37 -6.56
C LEU A 374 44.82 19.58 -7.83
N MET A 375 45.26 18.31 -7.88
CA MET A 375 45.00 17.42 -9.03
C MET A 375 43.51 17.21 -9.30
N ARG A 376 42.67 17.15 -8.25
CA ARG A 376 41.21 17.06 -8.39
C ARG A 376 40.61 18.34 -8.98
N ILE A 377 41.05 19.51 -8.52
CA ILE A 377 40.59 20.82 -9.04
C ILE A 377 41.05 21.04 -10.49
N GLU A 378 42.29 20.66 -10.83
CA GLU A 378 42.82 20.72 -12.20
C GLU A 378 42.10 19.78 -13.17
N GLY A 379 41.51 18.70 -12.66
CA GLY A 379 40.69 17.75 -13.42
C GLY A 379 39.22 18.17 -13.61
N GLU A 380 38.77 19.32 -13.08
CA GLU A 380 37.39 19.80 -13.22
C GLU A 380 37.27 20.91 -14.30
N ASP A 381 36.35 20.75 -15.25
CA ASP A 381 36.13 21.67 -16.38
C ASP A 381 35.80 23.14 -15.97
N ARG A 382 35.35 23.38 -14.73
CA ARG A 382 34.95 24.69 -14.21
C ARG A 382 35.73 25.09 -12.96
N GLY A 383 37.04 25.27 -13.16
CA GLY A 383 37.97 25.76 -12.15
C GLY A 383 37.63 27.12 -11.53
N LEU A 384 38.35 27.42 -10.43
CA LEU A 384 38.16 28.57 -9.57
C LEU A 384 38.48 29.91 -10.26
N SER A 385 37.57 30.89 -10.20
CA SER A 385 37.86 32.27 -10.65
C SER A 385 37.24 33.33 -9.75
N GLY A 386 37.94 34.46 -9.61
CA GLY A 386 37.51 35.55 -8.73
C GLY A 386 36.31 36.33 -9.26
N GLU A 387 35.96 36.15 -10.53
CA GLU A 387 34.72 36.62 -11.12
C GLU A 387 33.57 35.69 -10.76
N ARG A 388 33.70 34.38 -11.00
CA ARG A 388 32.67 33.36 -10.66
C ARG A 388 32.32 33.41 -9.16
N LEU A 389 33.31 33.52 -8.28
CA LEU A 389 33.10 33.64 -6.82
C LEU A 389 32.34 34.91 -6.42
N ARG A 390 32.48 36.01 -7.17
CA ARG A 390 31.67 37.23 -6.98
C ARG A 390 30.25 37.03 -7.51
N THR A 391 30.09 36.39 -8.67
CA THR A 391 28.78 36.12 -9.28
C THR A 391 27.90 35.23 -8.40
N ILE A 392 28.46 34.21 -7.75
CA ILE A 392 27.72 33.36 -6.78
C ILE A 392 27.69 33.94 -5.35
N GLY A 393 28.19 35.17 -5.14
CA GLY A 393 28.07 35.90 -3.88
C GLY A 393 28.93 35.41 -2.70
N VAL A 394 29.81 34.42 -2.87
CA VAL A 394 30.58 33.83 -1.75
C VAL A 394 31.87 34.59 -1.42
N LEU A 395 32.34 35.48 -2.31
CA LEU A 395 33.57 36.26 -2.07
C LEU A 395 33.35 37.34 -0.99
N GLY A 396 34.12 37.27 0.09
CA GLY A 396 33.97 38.11 1.29
C GLY A 396 32.94 37.60 2.30
N ASP A 397 32.09 36.65 1.90
CA ASP A 397 30.95 36.13 2.65
C ASP A 397 30.82 34.62 2.39
N LYS A 398 31.74 33.83 2.95
CA LYS A 398 31.77 32.38 2.71
C LYS A 398 30.48 31.72 3.22
N HIS A 399 29.72 31.13 2.30
CA HIS A 399 28.48 30.40 2.53
C HIS A 399 28.28 29.40 1.38
N ILE A 400 27.37 28.42 1.52
CA ILE A 400 27.00 27.53 0.40
C ILE A 400 25.76 28.12 -0.28
N PRO A 401 25.81 28.48 -1.59
CA PRO A 401 24.65 29.03 -2.27
C PRO A 401 23.51 27.99 -2.40
N MET A 402 22.27 28.46 -2.42
CA MET A 402 21.10 27.57 -2.38
C MET A 402 21.03 26.61 -3.57
N ASP A 403 21.47 27.05 -4.75
CA ASP A 403 21.54 26.20 -5.96
C ASP A 403 22.44 24.97 -5.75
N TYR A 404 23.50 25.10 -4.93
CA TYR A 404 24.34 23.97 -4.53
C TYR A 404 23.67 23.14 -3.43
N LEU A 405 22.96 23.76 -2.47
CA LEU A 405 22.19 23.05 -1.42
C LEU A 405 20.93 22.33 -1.94
N ARG A 406 20.52 22.57 -3.19
CA ARG A 406 19.39 21.90 -3.87
C ARG A 406 19.78 21.19 -5.18
N ALA A 407 21.08 21.15 -5.48
CA ALA A 407 21.64 20.39 -6.60
C ALA A 407 21.44 18.87 -6.45
N SER A 408 21.81 18.10 -7.48
CA SER A 408 21.76 16.64 -7.42
C SER A 408 22.55 16.09 -6.23
N GLU A 409 22.18 14.89 -5.78
CA GLU A 409 22.87 14.22 -4.68
C GLU A 409 24.38 14.09 -4.93
N GLU A 410 24.77 13.75 -6.17
CA GLU A 410 26.17 13.70 -6.61
C GLU A 410 26.88 15.06 -6.47
N GLN A 411 26.28 16.14 -6.96
CA GLN A 411 26.85 17.48 -6.86
C GLN A 411 26.99 17.92 -5.39
N ARG A 412 26.00 17.63 -4.54
CA ARG A 412 26.07 17.92 -3.09
C ARG A 412 27.11 17.09 -2.37
N ARG A 413 27.25 15.80 -2.70
CA ARG A 413 28.33 14.93 -2.19
C ARG A 413 29.71 15.47 -2.59
N ALA A 414 29.86 16.01 -3.80
CA ALA A 414 31.10 16.64 -4.23
C ALA A 414 31.43 17.94 -3.48
N VAL A 415 30.45 18.83 -3.19
CA VAL A 415 30.66 19.99 -2.28
C VAL A 415 31.14 19.51 -0.91
N LEU A 416 30.45 18.52 -0.33
CA LEU A 416 30.80 17.98 0.98
C LEU A 416 32.21 17.37 0.98
N ALA A 417 32.60 16.66 -0.07
CA ALA A 417 33.94 16.10 -0.20
C ALA A 417 35.04 17.17 -0.23
N GLY A 418 34.84 18.28 -0.95
CA GLY A 418 35.81 19.39 -0.97
C GLY A 418 36.00 20.04 0.40
N LEU A 419 34.90 20.26 1.13
CA LEU A 419 34.89 20.78 2.51
C LEU A 419 35.57 19.82 3.50
N LEU A 420 35.39 18.51 3.31
CA LEU A 420 35.94 17.49 4.19
C LEU A 420 37.40 17.14 3.85
N ASP A 421 37.83 17.29 2.61
CA ASP A 421 39.20 17.08 2.17
C ASP A 421 40.14 18.21 2.62
N THR A 422 39.61 19.42 2.77
CA THR A 422 40.26 20.53 3.47
C THR A 422 40.13 20.36 5.00
N ASP A 423 39.11 20.95 5.62
CA ASP A 423 38.97 21.06 7.08
C ASP A 423 38.34 19.84 7.79
N GLY A 424 37.92 18.82 7.04
CA GLY A 424 37.37 17.60 7.61
C GLY A 424 38.43 16.66 8.21
N THR A 425 38.07 15.94 9.27
CA THR A 425 38.91 14.91 9.90
C THR A 425 38.11 13.66 10.27
N VAL A 426 38.82 12.54 10.44
CA VAL A 426 38.26 11.29 10.95
C VAL A 426 38.66 11.13 12.40
N THR A 427 37.70 11.21 13.31
CA THR A 427 37.92 11.01 14.75
C THR A 427 38.44 9.60 15.06
N ASN A 428 39.04 9.41 16.25
CA ASN A 428 39.46 8.08 16.71
C ASN A 428 38.28 7.09 16.89
N GLY A 429 37.03 7.58 16.92
CA GLY A 429 35.82 6.76 16.93
C GLY A 429 35.33 6.34 15.54
N GLY A 430 35.93 6.85 14.46
CA GLY A 430 35.50 6.64 13.08
C GLY A 430 34.42 7.60 12.58
N SER A 431 33.92 8.51 13.43
CA SER A 431 33.00 9.57 13.02
C SER A 431 33.73 10.67 12.23
N VAL A 432 33.00 11.28 11.28
CA VAL A 432 33.46 12.41 10.47
C VAL A 432 33.24 13.71 11.23
N GLN A 433 34.23 14.58 11.22
CA GLN A 433 34.22 15.86 11.92
C GLN A 433 34.64 17.00 10.99
N TYR A 434 33.87 18.07 10.94
CA TYR A 434 34.22 19.34 10.27
C TYR A 434 34.25 20.45 11.33
N THR A 435 35.26 21.31 11.33
CA THR A 435 35.37 22.42 12.29
C THR A 435 35.66 23.73 11.58
N GLY A 436 34.95 24.79 11.97
CA GLY A 436 35.14 26.13 11.42
C GLY A 436 34.68 27.21 12.39
N THR A 437 35.05 28.46 12.12
CA THR A 437 34.65 29.63 12.94
C THR A 437 33.55 30.49 12.29
N ASN A 438 33.31 30.34 10.98
CA ASN A 438 32.22 31.02 10.30
C ASN A 438 30.88 30.34 10.64
N SER A 439 30.06 31.00 11.44
CA SER A 439 28.76 30.51 11.93
C SER A 439 27.74 30.26 10.82
N ARG A 440 27.74 31.06 9.75
CA ARG A 440 26.86 30.90 8.59
C ARG A 440 27.23 29.67 7.78
N LEU A 441 28.50 29.57 7.38
CA LEU A 441 29.02 28.41 6.64
C LEU A 441 28.78 27.11 7.42
N ILE A 442 28.93 27.12 8.75
CA ILE A 442 28.63 25.97 9.60
C ILE A 442 27.14 25.58 9.54
N GLY A 443 26.23 26.55 9.49
CA GLY A 443 24.80 26.30 9.27
C GLY A 443 24.54 25.64 7.92
N ASP A 444 25.15 26.18 6.85
CA ASP A 444 24.99 25.66 5.50
C ASP A 444 25.59 24.25 5.34
N VAL A 445 26.75 23.98 5.95
CA VAL A 445 27.38 22.65 5.97
C VAL A 445 26.51 21.64 6.74
N ALA A 446 25.88 22.07 7.84
CA ALA A 446 24.92 21.23 8.55
C ALA A 446 23.68 20.92 7.69
N GLU A 447 23.13 21.92 6.97
CA GLU A 447 22.03 21.71 6.02
C GLU A 447 22.45 20.77 4.88
N LEU A 448 23.64 20.94 4.31
CA LEU A 448 24.19 20.06 3.28
C LEU A 448 24.24 18.60 3.76
N ILE A 449 24.77 18.37 4.96
CA ILE A 449 24.87 17.04 5.59
C ILE A 449 23.48 16.44 5.85
N VAL A 450 22.53 17.22 6.37
CA VAL A 450 21.14 16.77 6.60
C VAL A 450 20.42 16.46 5.28
N SER A 451 20.62 17.28 4.24
CA SER A 451 20.00 17.09 2.93
C SER A 451 20.48 15.82 2.21
N LEU A 452 21.59 15.23 2.65
CA LEU A 452 22.12 13.93 2.21
C LEU A 452 21.62 12.76 3.10
N GLY A 453 20.62 12.99 3.96
CA GLY A 453 20.01 11.99 4.84
C GLY A 453 20.76 11.73 6.15
N TYR A 454 21.88 12.41 6.39
CA TYR A 454 22.70 12.20 7.59
C TYR A 454 22.21 13.00 8.81
N ARG A 455 22.39 12.42 10.00
CA ARG A 455 22.25 13.15 11.28
C ARG A 455 23.60 13.74 11.69
N CYS A 456 23.64 15.05 11.98
CA CYS A 456 24.84 15.74 12.48
C CYS A 456 24.57 16.47 13.81
N GLN A 457 25.59 16.63 14.64
CA GLN A 457 25.57 17.39 15.89
C GLN A 457 26.54 18.56 15.80
N ILE A 458 26.13 19.76 16.23
CA ILE A 458 26.98 20.96 16.26
C ILE A 458 27.38 21.28 17.70
N ALA A 459 28.66 21.14 18.02
CA ALA A 459 29.24 21.61 19.29
C ALA A 459 29.85 23.01 19.12
N LYS A 460 29.78 23.84 20.16
CA LYS A 460 30.40 25.17 20.20
C LYS A 460 31.50 25.21 21.25
N LYS A 461 32.64 25.83 20.95
CA LYS A 461 33.77 26.00 21.87
C LYS A 461 34.37 27.40 21.73
N ALA A 462 34.59 28.10 22.84
CA ALA A 462 35.32 29.36 22.84
C ALA A 462 36.79 29.13 22.43
N VAL A 463 37.30 29.98 21.56
CA VAL A 463 38.68 29.95 21.03
C VAL A 463 39.23 31.38 20.95
N ASN A 464 40.56 31.51 20.85
CA ASN A 464 41.21 32.81 20.71
C ASN A 464 41.02 33.36 19.28
N GLY A 465 39.93 34.08 19.07
CA GLY A 465 39.63 34.78 17.82
C GLY A 465 40.29 36.16 17.70
N ARG A 466 40.17 36.75 16.51
CA ARG A 466 40.54 38.17 16.24
C ARG A 466 39.35 39.12 16.37
N SER A 467 38.14 38.57 16.42
CA SER A 467 36.83 39.24 16.50
C SER A 467 35.89 38.37 17.32
N ALA A 468 34.73 38.89 17.73
CA ALA A 468 33.70 38.10 18.41
C ALA A 468 33.29 36.86 17.59
N ASP A 469 33.04 37.03 16.29
CA ASP A 469 32.61 35.96 15.38
C ASP A 469 33.69 34.88 15.20
N SER A 470 34.97 35.25 15.23
CA SER A 470 36.08 34.29 15.14
C SER A 470 36.51 33.70 16.48
N SER A 471 35.89 34.12 17.60
CA SER A 471 36.18 33.63 18.95
C SER A 471 35.33 32.41 19.36
N VAL A 472 34.51 31.88 18.45
CA VAL A 472 33.77 30.63 18.63
C VAL A 472 34.14 29.68 17.50
N ALA A 473 34.67 28.51 17.86
CA ALA A 473 34.79 27.38 16.95
C ALA A 473 33.53 26.52 17.05
N TYR A 474 32.99 26.14 15.91
CA TYR A 474 31.87 25.23 15.77
C TYR A 474 32.38 23.93 15.16
N THR A 475 32.03 22.81 15.78
CA THR A 475 32.46 21.48 15.34
C THR A 475 31.23 20.65 15.02
N ILE A 476 31.04 20.33 13.75
CA ILE A 476 30.01 19.43 13.25
C ILE A 476 30.55 18.00 13.31
N ASN A 477 29.82 17.09 13.96
CA ASN A 477 30.12 15.66 13.97
C ASN A 477 28.97 14.89 13.32
N PHE A 478 29.28 13.96 12.41
CA PHE A 478 28.31 13.01 11.86
C PHE A 478 28.95 11.64 11.64
N SER A 479 28.15 10.64 11.26
CA SER A 479 28.64 9.28 11.00
C SER A 479 27.86 8.67 9.85
N THR A 480 28.59 8.07 8.91
CA THR A 480 28.06 7.45 7.69
C THR A 480 28.98 6.31 7.26
N ASP A 481 28.45 5.32 6.54
CA ASP A 481 29.22 4.30 5.84
C ASP A 481 29.66 4.75 4.43
N ASP A 482 29.07 5.82 3.91
CA ASP A 482 29.37 6.36 2.59
C ASP A 482 30.80 6.91 2.47
N VAL A 483 31.28 6.95 1.22
CA VAL A 483 32.53 7.62 0.85
C VAL A 483 32.26 9.12 0.74
N VAL A 484 32.57 9.87 1.79
CA VAL A 484 32.39 11.33 1.87
C VAL A 484 33.68 12.15 1.77
N PHE A 485 34.84 11.49 1.69
CA PHE A 485 36.13 12.14 1.42
C PHE A 485 36.55 11.81 0.00
N GLY A 486 37.07 12.80 -0.73
CA GLY A 486 37.76 12.56 -1.99
C GLY A 486 39.17 12.01 -1.75
N LEU A 487 39.90 12.64 -0.82
CA LEU A 487 41.29 12.29 -0.51
C LEU A 487 41.44 10.82 -0.12
N HIS A 488 42.27 10.08 -0.87
CA HIS A 488 42.45 8.65 -0.68
C HIS A 488 42.87 8.31 0.76
N ARG A 489 43.80 9.08 1.34
CA ARG A 489 44.22 8.89 2.74
C ARG A 489 43.08 9.06 3.75
N LYS A 490 42.18 10.04 3.54
CA LYS A 490 41.06 10.30 4.47
C LYS A 490 39.95 9.26 4.26
N ALA A 491 39.69 8.85 3.02
CA ALA A 491 38.74 7.79 2.69
C ALA A 491 39.17 6.42 3.28
N VAL A 492 40.45 6.04 3.16
CA VAL A 492 41.01 4.83 3.78
C VAL A 492 40.95 4.93 5.30
N LEU A 493 41.42 6.04 5.89
CA LEU A 493 41.37 6.23 7.35
C LEU A 493 39.94 6.20 7.91
N HIS A 494 38.96 6.73 7.17
CA HIS A 494 37.54 6.62 7.49
C HIS A 494 37.07 5.15 7.42
N LYS A 495 37.46 4.40 6.39
CA LYS A 495 37.14 2.98 6.24
C LYS A 495 37.73 2.12 7.36
N GLU A 496 38.96 2.40 7.79
CA GLU A 496 39.65 1.66 8.86
C GLU A 496 39.11 1.97 10.27
N ARG A 497 38.82 3.24 10.56
CA ARG A 497 38.40 3.67 11.91
C ARG A 497 36.91 3.46 12.21
N ARG A 498 36.07 3.29 11.17
CA ARG A 498 34.64 3.00 11.34
C ARG A 498 34.43 1.66 12.05
N ARG A 499 33.84 1.71 13.24
CA ARG A 499 33.59 0.54 14.10
C ARG A 499 32.57 -0.49 13.56
N SER A 500 31.90 -0.20 12.45
CA SER A 500 30.90 -1.08 11.83
C SER A 500 30.84 -0.85 10.33
N ALA A 501 30.64 -1.93 9.57
CA ALA A 501 30.34 -1.90 8.13
C ALA A 501 28.85 -1.59 7.83
N THR A 502 28.04 -1.35 8.86
CA THR A 502 26.62 -0.98 8.71
C THR A 502 26.23 0.02 9.79
N THR A 503 25.82 1.22 9.40
CA THR A 503 25.51 2.33 10.30
C THR A 503 24.04 2.41 10.70
N VAL A 504 23.31 1.29 10.84
CA VAL A 504 21.83 1.21 11.09
C VAL A 504 21.27 2.10 12.24
N ARG A 505 22.11 2.72 13.09
CA ARG A 505 21.73 3.71 14.12
C ARG A 505 21.97 5.19 13.71
N SER A 506 22.42 5.47 12.49
CA SER A 506 22.65 6.81 11.94
C SER A 506 21.40 7.38 11.25
N GLY A 507 20.62 6.51 10.60
CA GLY A 507 19.38 6.82 9.88
C GLY A 507 18.17 7.15 10.75
N SER A 508 18.36 7.46 12.03
CA SER A 508 17.28 7.94 12.91
C SER A 508 17.80 8.94 13.97
N ARG A 509 16.89 9.79 14.46
CA ARG A 509 17.10 10.77 15.52
C ARG A 509 16.27 10.37 16.73
N PHE A 510 16.90 10.25 17.91
CA PHE A 510 16.16 10.07 19.15
C PHE A 510 15.51 11.38 19.58
N ILE A 511 14.36 11.30 20.25
CA ILE A 511 13.73 12.41 20.98
C ILE A 511 14.28 12.37 22.41
N THR A 512 14.85 13.48 22.86
CA THR A 512 15.61 13.60 24.13
C THR A 512 14.90 14.40 25.20
N ASP A 513 14.03 15.34 24.82
CA ASP A 513 13.10 16.01 25.74
C ASP A 513 11.80 16.35 25.01
N VAL A 514 10.68 16.45 25.75
CA VAL A 514 9.44 17.04 25.25
C VAL A 514 8.77 17.83 26.37
N ARG A 515 8.77 19.15 26.24
CA ARG A 515 8.34 20.09 27.29
C ARG A 515 7.03 20.77 26.90
N PRO A 516 6.02 20.87 27.78
CA PRO A 516 4.85 21.71 27.51
C PRO A 516 5.27 23.18 27.44
N VAL A 517 4.74 23.91 26.45
CA VAL A 517 4.98 25.35 26.27
C VAL A 517 3.66 26.12 26.25
N PRO A 518 3.65 27.45 26.48
CA PRO A 518 2.48 28.26 26.24
C PRO A 518 1.90 28.01 24.84
N SER A 519 0.57 28.03 24.71
CA SER A 519 -0.07 27.85 23.41
C SER A 519 0.45 28.87 22.40
N VAL A 520 0.97 28.38 21.28
CA VAL A 520 1.37 29.20 20.13
C VAL A 520 0.38 28.99 18.98
N PRO A 521 0.27 29.94 18.04
CA PRO A 521 -0.46 29.71 16.80
C PRO A 521 0.15 28.54 16.03
N VAL A 522 -0.67 27.55 15.67
CA VAL A 522 -0.28 26.34 14.92
C VAL A 522 -1.12 26.17 13.66
N ARG A 523 -0.59 25.47 12.65
CA ARG A 523 -1.26 25.22 11.37
C ARG A 523 -0.83 23.87 10.80
N CYS A 524 -1.71 23.23 10.01
CA CYS A 524 -1.38 22.03 9.24
C CYS A 524 -1.22 22.39 7.76
N VAL A 525 -0.37 21.65 7.07
CA VAL A 525 -0.37 21.53 5.60
C VAL A 525 -0.50 20.09 5.17
N GLU A 526 -0.97 19.89 3.95
CA GLU A 526 -1.13 18.59 3.30
C GLU A 526 -0.48 18.60 1.92
N VAL A 527 0.15 17.49 1.56
CA VAL A 527 0.97 17.30 0.36
C VAL A 527 0.47 16.10 -0.46
N ASP A 528 0.78 16.07 -1.75
CA ASP A 528 0.19 15.15 -2.73
C ASP A 528 1.00 13.89 -3.06
N ASN A 529 2.05 13.58 -2.29
CA ASN A 529 2.75 12.30 -2.35
C ASN A 529 1.98 11.16 -1.65
N GLU A 530 2.30 9.92 -2.02
CA GLU A 530 1.59 8.69 -1.63
C GLU A 530 1.51 8.49 -0.10
N ASP A 531 2.61 8.75 0.61
CA ASP A 531 2.66 8.65 2.07
C ASP A 531 2.03 9.87 2.79
N HIS A 532 1.71 10.93 2.06
CA HIS A 532 1.32 12.26 2.56
C HIS A 532 2.28 12.88 3.61
N LEU A 533 3.51 12.37 3.70
CA LEU A 533 4.56 12.86 4.61
C LEU A 533 5.29 14.03 3.96
N TYR A 534 5.42 15.14 4.67
CA TYR A 534 6.36 16.22 4.33
C TYR A 534 7.40 16.38 5.44
N LEU A 535 8.57 16.91 5.06
CA LEU A 535 9.65 17.20 5.98
C LEU A 535 9.39 18.52 6.73
N ALA A 536 9.59 18.52 8.05
CA ALA A 536 9.47 19.72 8.88
C ALA A 536 10.76 20.01 9.67
N GLY A 537 11.03 21.29 9.91
CA GLY A 537 12.21 21.77 10.62
C GLY A 537 13.48 21.79 9.76
N ARG A 538 14.52 22.49 10.24
CA ARG A 538 15.85 22.51 9.58
C ARG A 538 16.50 21.12 9.49
N SER A 539 16.06 20.20 10.33
CA SER A 539 16.55 18.80 10.37
C SER A 539 15.67 17.82 9.61
N MET A 540 14.57 18.27 8.99
CA MET A 540 13.77 17.54 8.02
C MET A 540 13.13 16.23 8.56
N ILE A 541 11.95 16.34 9.20
CA ILE A 541 11.29 15.28 10.00
C ILE A 541 9.82 14.98 9.52
N PRO A 542 9.36 13.71 9.37
CA PRO A 542 8.04 13.30 8.79
C PRO A 542 6.85 12.95 9.75
N THR A 543 5.57 12.94 9.26
CA THR A 543 4.30 12.98 10.07
C THR A 543 3.00 12.31 9.45
N HIS A 544 2.08 11.63 10.20
CA HIS A 544 1.06 10.62 9.68
C HIS A 544 -0.48 10.78 10.03
N ASN A 545 -1.33 9.80 9.60
CA ASN A 545 -2.82 9.56 9.70
C ASN A 545 -3.22 8.21 10.44
N SER A 546 -4.34 7.47 10.19
CA SER A 546 -5.76 7.53 10.70
C SER A 546 -6.32 6.13 11.20
N THR A 547 -7.65 5.82 11.36
CA THR A 547 -8.16 4.56 12.04
C THR A 547 -9.53 3.83 11.74
N LEU A 548 -10.56 4.37 11.07
CA LEU A 548 -11.97 3.85 11.22
C LEU A 548 -12.26 2.40 10.74
N GLY A 549 -11.63 1.89 9.67
CA GLY A 549 -11.97 0.57 9.09
C GLY A 549 -11.77 -0.62 10.04
N LEU A 550 -10.93 -0.46 11.06
CA LEU A 550 -10.65 -1.50 12.06
C LEU A 550 -11.84 -1.78 12.99
N ASP A 551 -12.70 -0.79 13.28
CA ASP A 551 -13.82 -0.98 14.20
C ASP A 551 -14.90 -1.93 13.64
N PHE A 552 -15.14 -1.89 12.34
CA PHE A 552 -16.04 -2.84 11.67
C PHE A 552 -15.50 -4.27 11.72
N MET A 553 -14.19 -4.47 11.50
CA MET A 553 -13.56 -5.79 11.64
C MET A 553 -13.61 -6.34 13.06
N ARG A 554 -13.37 -5.47 14.06
CA ARG A 554 -13.49 -5.84 15.48
C ARG A 554 -14.88 -6.34 15.82
N SER A 555 -15.91 -5.65 15.32
CA SER A 555 -17.28 -6.11 15.46
C SER A 555 -17.49 -7.46 14.77
N CYS A 556 -17.19 -7.55 13.47
CA CYS A 556 -17.37 -8.75 12.66
C CYS A 556 -16.69 -9.99 13.27
N SER A 557 -15.37 -9.98 13.44
CA SER A 557 -14.62 -11.19 13.79
C SER A 557 -14.45 -11.41 15.29
N ILE A 558 -14.25 -10.36 16.09
CA ILE A 558 -13.96 -10.55 17.52
C ILE A 558 -15.27 -10.75 18.30
N LYS A 559 -16.25 -9.87 18.11
CA LYS A 559 -17.54 -9.95 18.83
C LYS A 559 -18.49 -10.99 18.25
N HIS A 560 -18.58 -11.07 16.92
CA HIS A 560 -19.57 -11.91 16.23
C HIS A 560 -18.98 -13.19 15.62
N GLN A 561 -17.66 -13.42 15.73
CA GLN A 561 -16.98 -14.63 15.23
C GLN A 561 -17.21 -14.89 13.73
N LEU A 562 -17.46 -13.82 12.97
CA LEU A 562 -17.64 -13.85 11.52
C LEU A 562 -16.31 -13.57 10.81
N PRO A 563 -15.85 -14.44 9.90
CA PRO A 563 -14.58 -14.27 9.20
C PRO A 563 -14.46 -12.95 8.43
N SER A 564 -13.37 -12.20 8.65
CA SER A 564 -13.08 -10.96 7.92
C SER A 564 -11.62 -10.86 7.48
N ILE A 565 -11.35 -10.09 6.42
CA ILE A 565 -10.00 -9.78 5.97
C ILE A 565 -9.82 -8.28 5.74
N VAL A 566 -8.67 -7.73 6.15
CA VAL A 566 -8.18 -6.42 5.68
C VAL A 566 -7.03 -6.60 4.71
N PHE A 567 -7.12 -5.91 3.57
CA PHE A 567 -6.01 -5.63 2.67
C PHE A 567 -5.52 -4.21 2.97
N SER A 568 -4.36 -4.12 3.61
CA SER A 568 -3.78 -2.86 4.08
C SER A 568 -2.60 -2.46 3.21
N LEU A 569 -2.74 -1.32 2.53
CA LEU A 569 -1.76 -0.73 1.65
C LEU A 569 -0.96 0.38 2.35
N GLU A 570 -1.52 1.00 3.40
CA GLU A 570 -0.87 2.07 4.20
C GLU A 570 -0.22 1.51 5.48
N MET A 571 -0.89 0.61 6.21
CA MET A 571 -0.47 0.18 7.56
C MET A 571 0.11 -1.24 7.60
N SER A 572 1.16 -1.45 8.39
CA SER A 572 1.73 -2.79 8.62
C SER A 572 0.84 -3.67 9.50
N LYS A 573 0.92 -5.00 9.32
CA LYS A 573 0.17 -5.98 10.13
C LYS A 573 0.37 -5.83 11.64
N THR A 574 1.59 -5.49 12.07
CA THR A 574 1.91 -5.24 13.49
C THR A 574 1.16 -4.02 14.03
N GLU A 575 1.03 -2.96 13.23
CA GLU A 575 0.32 -1.75 13.65
C GLU A 575 -1.18 -2.01 13.78
N ILE A 576 -1.78 -2.72 12.81
CA ILE A 576 -3.17 -3.16 12.84
C ILE A 576 -3.44 -3.96 14.12
N VAL A 577 -2.62 -4.99 14.40
CA VAL A 577 -2.76 -5.81 15.62
C VAL A 577 -2.68 -4.96 16.89
N MET A 578 -1.72 -4.03 17.00
CA MET A 578 -1.62 -3.17 18.18
C MET A 578 -2.84 -2.27 18.38
N ARG A 579 -3.44 -1.77 17.29
CA ARG A 579 -4.68 -0.98 17.33
C ARG A 579 -5.88 -1.83 17.73
N LEU A 580 -6.02 -3.04 17.18
CA LEU A 580 -7.06 -4.00 17.58
C LEU A 580 -6.98 -4.33 19.08
N LEU A 581 -5.78 -4.66 19.58
CA LEU A 581 -5.57 -4.99 20.99
C LEU A 581 -5.89 -3.80 21.93
N SER A 582 -5.46 -2.59 21.57
CA SER A 582 -5.76 -1.35 22.32
C SER A 582 -7.27 -1.11 22.40
N ALA A 583 -7.95 -1.26 21.28
CA ALA A 583 -9.37 -0.97 21.12
C ALA A 583 -10.28 -1.99 21.83
N GLU A 584 -9.85 -3.26 21.95
CA GLU A 584 -10.55 -4.32 22.70
C GLU A 584 -10.24 -4.31 24.20
N ALA A 585 -8.96 -4.26 24.58
CA ALA A 585 -8.58 -4.25 25.98
C ALA A 585 -8.90 -2.92 26.69
N LYS A 586 -9.25 -1.88 25.92
CA LYS A 586 -9.44 -0.48 26.37
C LYS A 586 -8.21 0.10 27.08
N ILE A 587 -7.03 -0.35 26.64
CA ILE A 587 -5.74 0.15 27.09
C ILE A 587 -5.31 1.20 26.06
N LYS A 588 -4.73 2.33 26.49
CA LYS A 588 -4.28 3.35 25.53
C LYS A 588 -3.28 2.75 24.56
N LEU A 589 -3.39 3.11 23.29
CA LEU A 589 -2.46 2.65 22.25
C LEU A 589 -1.02 3.04 22.62
N ALA A 590 -0.85 4.22 23.21
CA ALA A 590 0.39 4.72 23.80
C ALA A 590 0.97 3.78 24.88
N ASP A 591 0.14 3.33 25.83
CA ASP A 591 0.59 2.50 26.96
C ASP A 591 1.01 1.10 26.48
N MET A 592 0.25 0.52 25.55
CA MET A 592 0.60 -0.75 24.91
C MET A 592 1.89 -0.69 24.08
N ARG A 593 2.08 0.38 23.28
CA ARG A 593 3.27 0.55 22.42
C ARG A 593 4.48 1.14 23.11
N SER A 594 4.32 1.63 24.33
CA SER A 594 5.43 2.01 25.21
C SER A 594 5.81 0.87 26.17
N GLY A 595 4.90 -0.08 26.44
CA GLY A 595 5.12 -1.14 27.41
C GLY A 595 4.89 -0.68 28.85
N ARG A 596 4.11 0.37 29.06
CA ARG A 596 3.73 0.91 30.40
C ARG A 596 2.50 0.25 31.02
N MET A 597 2.06 -0.85 30.44
CA MET A 597 0.97 -1.64 30.99
C MET A 597 1.30 -2.05 32.43
N ASN A 598 0.48 -1.59 33.37
CA ASN A 598 0.49 -2.07 34.74
C ASN A 598 -0.11 -3.50 34.81
N ASP A 599 -0.05 -4.15 35.97
CA ASP A 599 -0.52 -5.54 36.12
C ASP A 599 -2.02 -5.71 35.82
N ASP A 600 -2.84 -4.68 36.03
CA ASP A 600 -4.26 -4.67 35.67
C ASP A 600 -4.45 -4.55 34.15
N ASP A 601 -3.64 -3.76 33.44
CA ASP A 601 -3.65 -3.70 31.98
C ASP A 601 -3.12 -4.99 31.34
N TRP A 602 -2.07 -5.60 31.89
CA TRP A 602 -1.66 -6.96 31.50
C TRP A 602 -2.77 -7.98 31.73
N THR A 603 -3.53 -7.84 32.82
CA THR A 603 -4.69 -8.68 33.11
C THR A 603 -5.84 -8.44 32.13
N LYS A 604 -6.16 -7.19 31.77
CA LYS A 604 -7.15 -6.83 30.74
C LYS A 604 -6.76 -7.40 29.38
N LEU A 605 -5.50 -7.24 28.99
CA LEU A 605 -4.99 -7.76 27.72
C LEU A 605 -5.08 -9.29 27.72
N ALA A 606 -4.54 -9.98 28.73
CA ALA A 606 -4.56 -11.43 28.82
C ALA A 606 -5.99 -12.01 28.76
N ARG A 607 -6.98 -11.34 29.38
CA ARG A 607 -8.40 -11.71 29.29
C ARG A 607 -8.97 -11.61 27.88
N ARG A 608 -8.51 -10.66 27.06
CA ARG A 608 -8.94 -10.48 25.66
C ARG A 608 -8.09 -11.25 24.64
N MET A 609 -6.87 -11.65 24.99
CA MET A 609 -5.98 -12.38 24.08
C MET A 609 -6.58 -13.69 23.55
N SER A 610 -7.36 -14.44 24.35
CA SER A 610 -8.03 -15.67 23.86
C SER A 610 -9.05 -15.33 22.78
N GLU A 611 -9.99 -14.42 23.08
CA GLU A 611 -11.04 -13.97 22.16
C GLU A 611 -10.47 -13.43 20.84
N ILE A 612 -9.35 -12.70 20.90
CA ILE A 612 -8.68 -12.11 19.73
C ILE A 612 -7.86 -13.15 18.96
N SER A 613 -7.25 -14.13 19.64
CA SER A 613 -6.47 -15.19 19.00
C SER A 613 -7.35 -16.28 18.36
N GLU A 614 -8.59 -16.44 18.81
CA GLU A 614 -9.58 -17.37 18.27
C GLU A 614 -10.44 -16.74 17.17
N ALA A 615 -10.54 -15.39 17.15
CA ALA A 615 -11.30 -14.65 16.14
C ALA A 615 -10.82 -14.93 14.70
N PRO A 616 -11.71 -15.18 13.73
CA PRO A 616 -11.37 -15.43 12.32
C PRO A 616 -11.03 -14.14 11.55
N LEU A 617 -10.08 -13.35 12.07
CA LEU A 617 -9.63 -12.08 11.50
C LEU A 617 -8.32 -12.29 10.73
N TYR A 618 -8.30 -11.96 9.45
CA TYR A 618 -7.16 -12.11 8.55
C TYR A 618 -6.60 -10.73 8.16
N ILE A 619 -5.27 -10.62 8.05
CA ILE A 619 -4.57 -9.37 7.71
C ILE A 619 -3.60 -9.66 6.57
N ASP A 620 -3.65 -8.85 5.52
CA ASP A 620 -2.71 -8.84 4.42
C ASP A 620 -2.11 -7.43 4.27
N ASP A 621 -0.81 -7.30 4.53
CA ASP A 621 -0.02 -6.07 4.40
C ASP A 621 1.04 -6.20 3.29
N SER A 622 0.75 -7.00 2.25
CA SER A 622 1.62 -7.12 1.07
C SER A 622 1.68 -5.79 0.31
N PRO A 623 2.87 -5.28 -0.04
CA PRO A 623 2.99 -4.05 -0.83
C PRO A 623 2.50 -4.27 -2.28
N ASN A 624 2.01 -3.21 -2.91
CA ASN A 624 1.62 -3.16 -4.33
C ASN A 624 0.55 -4.18 -4.77
N LEU A 625 -0.36 -4.58 -3.88
CA LEU A 625 -1.43 -5.53 -4.19
C LEU A 625 -2.32 -5.08 -5.36
N THR A 626 -2.41 -5.93 -6.37
CA THR A 626 -3.34 -5.77 -7.50
C THR A 626 -4.75 -6.26 -7.13
N MET A 627 -5.77 -5.81 -7.86
CA MET A 627 -7.14 -6.30 -7.66
C MET A 627 -7.28 -7.81 -7.93
N MET A 628 -6.48 -8.36 -8.85
CA MET A 628 -6.53 -9.80 -9.15
C MET A 628 -6.03 -10.63 -7.97
N GLU A 629 -4.96 -10.19 -7.30
CA GLU A 629 -4.46 -10.84 -6.08
C GLU A 629 -5.45 -10.71 -4.93
N ILE A 630 -6.03 -9.52 -4.72
CA ILE A 630 -7.08 -9.29 -3.70
C ILE A 630 -8.26 -10.26 -3.93
N ARG A 631 -8.77 -10.34 -5.17
CA ARG A 631 -9.84 -11.28 -5.54
C ARG A 631 -9.44 -12.73 -5.33
N ALA A 632 -8.24 -13.14 -5.75
CA ALA A 632 -7.77 -14.52 -5.62
C ALA A 632 -7.60 -14.95 -4.15
N LYS A 633 -7.09 -14.05 -3.29
CA LYS A 633 -6.96 -14.27 -1.84
C LYS A 633 -8.34 -14.30 -1.17
N ALA A 634 -9.24 -13.37 -1.52
CA ALA A 634 -10.60 -13.32 -1.00
C ALA A 634 -11.44 -14.55 -1.38
N ARG A 635 -11.42 -14.99 -2.66
CA ARG A 635 -12.06 -16.23 -3.12
C ARG A 635 -11.56 -17.46 -2.35
N ARG A 636 -10.24 -17.61 -2.20
CA ARG A 636 -9.62 -18.70 -1.44
C ARG A 636 -10.06 -18.71 0.02
N LEU A 637 -10.21 -17.54 0.62
CA LEU A 637 -10.65 -17.39 2.01
C LEU A 637 -12.15 -17.64 2.17
N LYS A 638 -12.98 -17.23 1.20
CA LYS A 638 -14.41 -17.55 1.12
C LYS A 638 -14.63 -19.06 1.11
N GLN A 639 -13.92 -19.79 0.25
CA GLN A 639 -13.97 -21.26 0.18
C GLN A 639 -13.48 -21.95 1.46
N LYS A 640 -12.42 -21.43 2.10
CA LYS A 640 -11.81 -22.06 3.28
C LYS A 640 -12.56 -21.81 4.58
N ALA A 641 -13.16 -20.63 4.74
CA ALA A 641 -13.63 -20.15 6.03
C ALA A 641 -15.07 -19.57 6.04
N ASP A 642 -15.75 -19.47 4.89
CA ASP A 642 -16.95 -18.61 4.70
C ASP A 642 -16.69 -17.13 5.08
N LEU A 643 -15.80 -16.48 4.33
CA LEU A 643 -15.54 -15.05 4.42
C LEU A 643 -16.85 -14.23 4.44
N ARG A 644 -16.97 -13.30 5.40
CA ARG A 644 -18.17 -12.47 5.65
C ARG A 644 -17.94 -10.98 5.46
N LEU A 645 -16.71 -10.47 5.57
CA LEU A 645 -16.39 -9.05 5.39
C LEU A 645 -15.00 -8.87 4.77
N ILE A 646 -14.89 -7.95 3.81
CA ILE A 646 -13.61 -7.50 3.25
C ILE A 646 -13.43 -6.01 3.55
N VAL A 647 -12.26 -5.59 3.99
CA VAL A 647 -11.85 -4.19 4.14
C VAL A 647 -10.63 -3.93 3.25
N ILE A 648 -10.62 -2.82 2.50
CA ILE A 648 -9.50 -2.38 1.65
C ILE A 648 -9.09 -0.98 2.08
N ASP A 649 -7.82 -0.80 2.49
CA ASP A 649 -7.32 0.42 3.11
C ASP A 649 -6.01 0.93 2.44
N TYR A 650 -6.00 1.96 1.59
CA TYR A 650 -7.12 2.71 1.03
C TYR A 650 -7.13 2.65 -0.51
N LEU A 651 -8.31 2.78 -1.11
CA LEU A 651 -8.56 2.52 -2.54
C LEU A 651 -7.62 3.30 -3.47
N GLN A 652 -7.27 4.54 -3.10
CA GLN A 652 -6.39 5.39 -3.89
C GLN A 652 -4.88 5.04 -3.83
N LEU A 653 -4.45 4.00 -3.10
CA LEU A 653 -3.09 3.41 -3.22
C LEU A 653 -3.02 2.24 -4.21
N MET A 654 -4.16 1.77 -4.72
CA MET A 654 -4.16 0.67 -5.70
C MET A 654 -3.52 1.10 -7.02
N THR A 655 -2.81 0.18 -7.66
CA THR A 655 -2.25 0.33 -9.01
C THR A 655 -2.77 -0.77 -9.92
N SER A 656 -3.09 -0.41 -11.16
CA SER A 656 -3.61 -1.31 -12.18
C SER A 656 -2.51 -2.10 -12.90
N GLY A 657 -1.24 -1.76 -12.65
CA GLY A 657 -0.07 -2.27 -13.40
C GLY A 657 -0.01 -1.78 -14.86
N LYS A 658 -1.00 -1.03 -15.34
CA LYS A 658 -1.13 -0.59 -16.73
C LYS A 658 -0.87 0.90 -16.87
N LYS A 659 -0.40 1.32 -18.05
CA LYS A 659 -0.44 2.74 -18.43
C LYS A 659 -1.87 3.15 -18.78
N VAL A 660 -2.48 3.92 -17.89
CA VAL A 660 -3.79 4.58 -18.07
C VAL A 660 -3.61 6.07 -18.36
N GLU A 661 -4.52 6.65 -19.13
CA GLU A 661 -4.44 8.07 -19.53
C GLU A 661 -4.77 9.04 -18.38
N SER A 662 -5.57 8.61 -17.40
CA SER A 662 -5.98 9.41 -16.25
C SER A 662 -6.23 8.56 -15.01
N ARG A 663 -5.78 9.02 -13.84
CA ARG A 663 -6.03 8.38 -12.54
C ARG A 663 -7.53 8.21 -12.24
N GLN A 664 -8.37 9.13 -12.71
CA GLN A 664 -9.83 9.02 -12.59
C GLN A 664 -10.39 7.77 -13.29
N GLN A 665 -9.82 7.39 -14.43
CA GLN A 665 -10.23 6.20 -15.17
C GLN A 665 -9.79 4.93 -14.44
N GLU A 666 -8.59 4.94 -13.86
CA GLU A 666 -8.05 3.85 -13.02
C GLU A 666 -8.90 3.61 -11.77
N VAL A 667 -9.21 4.69 -11.03
CA VAL A 667 -10.07 4.68 -9.85
C VAL A 667 -11.49 4.20 -10.20
N SER A 668 -11.98 4.55 -11.40
CA SER A 668 -13.26 4.03 -11.92
C SER A 668 -13.22 2.54 -12.24
N GLU A 669 -12.10 2.03 -12.75
CA GLU A 669 -11.91 0.58 -12.98
C GLU A 669 -11.87 -0.17 -11.64
N PHE A 670 -11.13 0.32 -10.64
CA PHE A 670 -11.10 -0.28 -9.30
C PHE A 670 -12.47 -0.28 -8.63
N SER A 671 -13.20 0.85 -8.68
CA SER A 671 -14.55 0.97 -8.16
C SER A 671 -15.48 -0.12 -8.71
N ARG A 672 -15.48 -0.28 -10.04
CA ARG A 672 -16.29 -1.30 -10.72
C ARG A 672 -15.85 -2.72 -10.35
N GLN A 673 -14.53 -2.98 -10.28
CA GLN A 673 -13.99 -4.29 -9.91
C GLN A 673 -14.31 -4.65 -8.44
N ILE A 674 -14.29 -3.69 -7.51
CA ILE A 674 -14.71 -3.88 -6.11
C ILE A 674 -16.20 -4.23 -6.04
N LYS A 675 -17.05 -3.52 -6.80
CA LYS A 675 -18.48 -3.83 -6.85
C LYS A 675 -18.77 -5.22 -7.44
N LEU A 676 -18.00 -5.63 -8.43
CA LEU A 676 -18.07 -6.99 -8.99
C LEU A 676 -17.60 -8.02 -7.96
N LEU A 677 -16.47 -7.80 -7.27
CA LEU A 677 -15.96 -8.67 -6.20
C LEU A 677 -16.98 -8.88 -5.07
N ALA A 678 -17.64 -7.80 -4.63
CA ALA A 678 -18.65 -7.86 -3.58
C ALA A 678 -19.83 -8.78 -3.98
N LYS A 679 -20.32 -8.62 -5.22
CA LYS A 679 -21.39 -9.45 -5.79
C LYS A 679 -20.96 -10.90 -6.02
N GLU A 680 -19.79 -11.10 -6.62
CA GLU A 680 -19.20 -12.40 -6.96
C GLU A 680 -19.00 -13.30 -5.74
N LEU A 681 -18.59 -12.72 -4.60
CA LEU A 681 -18.37 -13.44 -3.35
C LEU A 681 -19.59 -13.48 -2.42
N GLU A 682 -20.65 -12.72 -2.74
CA GLU A 682 -21.75 -12.43 -1.82
C GLU A 682 -21.26 -11.94 -0.44
N VAL A 683 -20.36 -10.95 -0.46
CA VAL A 683 -19.69 -10.41 0.75
C VAL A 683 -19.71 -8.88 0.72
N PRO A 684 -20.06 -8.19 1.82
CA PRO A 684 -19.84 -6.75 1.94
C PRO A 684 -18.35 -6.41 1.83
N VAL A 685 -18.03 -5.48 0.93
CA VAL A 685 -16.67 -4.93 0.76
C VAL A 685 -16.67 -3.47 1.20
N VAL A 686 -15.90 -3.16 2.23
CA VAL A 686 -15.66 -1.81 2.74
C VAL A 686 -14.38 -1.26 2.12
N ALA A 687 -14.52 -0.29 1.22
CA ALA A 687 -13.41 0.46 0.66
C ALA A 687 -13.19 1.75 1.46
N MET A 688 -12.03 1.89 2.10
CA MET A 688 -11.59 3.16 2.67
C MET A 688 -11.19 4.10 1.53
N SER A 689 -11.63 5.36 1.62
CA SER A 689 -11.44 6.36 0.57
C SER A 689 -11.11 7.74 1.17
N GLN A 690 -10.30 8.53 0.48
CA GLN A 690 -10.04 9.90 0.89
C GLN A 690 -11.06 10.90 0.33
N LEU A 691 -11.31 11.97 1.08
CA LEU A 691 -12.13 13.10 0.64
C LEU A 691 -11.30 14.25 0.04
N ASN A 692 -11.82 14.83 -1.04
CA ASN A 692 -11.51 16.17 -1.52
C ASN A 692 -11.84 17.24 -0.46
N ARG A 693 -11.30 18.44 -0.65
CA ARG A 693 -11.45 19.56 0.30
C ARG A 693 -12.59 20.53 0.02
N GLY A 694 -13.55 20.10 -0.80
CA GLY A 694 -14.85 20.78 -0.94
C GLY A 694 -15.62 21.03 0.37
N PRO A 695 -15.50 20.22 1.46
CA PRO A 695 -16.14 20.55 2.74
C PRO A 695 -15.55 21.80 3.38
N GLU A 696 -14.24 22.02 3.26
CA GLU A 696 -13.51 23.05 4.03
C GLU A 696 -13.83 24.48 3.59
N GLN A 697 -14.36 24.63 2.37
CA GLN A 697 -14.82 25.90 1.81
C GLN A 697 -16.28 26.22 2.21
N ARG A 698 -16.99 25.28 2.87
CA ARG A 698 -18.36 25.48 3.36
C ARG A 698 -18.36 25.97 4.80
N THR A 699 -19.38 26.75 5.15
CA THR A 699 -19.60 27.26 6.50
C THR A 699 -19.78 26.15 7.54
N ASP A 700 -20.42 25.04 7.16
CA ASP A 700 -20.70 23.90 8.06
C ASP A 700 -19.57 22.86 8.13
N LYS A 701 -18.60 22.94 7.21
CA LYS A 701 -17.45 22.04 7.11
C LYS A 701 -17.81 20.54 7.00
N LYS A 702 -19.08 20.23 6.66
CA LYS A 702 -19.59 18.87 6.55
C LYS A 702 -19.32 18.28 5.17
N PRO A 703 -18.82 17.04 5.08
CA PRO A 703 -18.60 16.36 3.82
C PRO A 703 -19.91 15.90 3.17
N MET A 704 -19.90 15.89 1.84
CA MET A 704 -20.99 15.52 0.94
C MET A 704 -20.45 14.54 -0.11
N LEU A 705 -21.33 13.87 -0.87
CA LEU A 705 -20.93 12.88 -1.88
C LEU A 705 -19.98 13.44 -2.94
N SER A 706 -20.20 14.70 -3.36
CA SER A 706 -19.33 15.45 -4.28
C SER A 706 -17.88 15.61 -3.79
N ASP A 707 -17.62 15.36 -2.51
CA ASP A 707 -16.28 15.45 -1.92
C ASP A 707 -15.53 14.12 -1.95
N LEU A 708 -16.11 13.02 -2.42
CA LEU A 708 -15.32 11.83 -2.70
C LEU A 708 -14.24 12.18 -3.74
N ARG A 709 -13.00 11.72 -3.55
CA ARG A 709 -11.90 12.02 -4.47
C ARG A 709 -11.99 11.21 -5.76
N GLU A 710 -11.85 11.89 -6.92
CA GLU A 710 -11.75 11.28 -8.25
C GLU A 710 -12.93 10.34 -8.62
N SER A 711 -14.16 10.74 -8.25
CA SER A 711 -15.15 9.82 -7.66
C SER A 711 -16.48 9.58 -8.37
N GLY A 712 -16.74 10.17 -9.55
CA GLY A 712 -18.07 10.06 -10.17
C GLY A 712 -18.55 8.61 -10.38
N SER A 713 -17.62 7.68 -10.59
CA SER A 713 -17.79 6.23 -10.60
C SER A 713 -17.97 5.61 -9.21
N ILE A 714 -17.11 5.94 -8.24
CA ILE A 714 -17.21 5.49 -6.84
C ILE A 714 -18.60 5.82 -6.27
N GLU A 715 -19.08 7.05 -6.46
CA GLU A 715 -20.41 7.45 -6.01
C GLU A 715 -21.50 6.61 -6.67
N GLN A 716 -21.37 6.29 -7.97
CA GLN A 716 -22.36 5.49 -8.69
C GLN A 716 -22.35 4.03 -8.24
N ASP A 717 -21.20 3.35 -8.25
CA ASP A 717 -21.05 1.92 -8.00
C ASP A 717 -21.39 1.53 -6.55
N ALA A 718 -21.04 2.37 -5.57
CA ALA A 718 -21.29 2.10 -4.16
C ALA A 718 -22.79 1.93 -3.85
N ASP A 719 -23.12 0.99 -2.96
CA ASP A 719 -24.49 0.84 -2.43
C ASP A 719 -24.71 1.70 -1.19
N MET A 720 -23.64 1.92 -0.42
CA MET A 720 -23.63 2.80 0.74
C MET A 720 -22.36 3.66 0.76
N VAL A 721 -22.51 4.93 1.13
CA VAL A 721 -21.38 5.86 1.35
C VAL A 721 -21.53 6.47 2.74
N ILE A 722 -20.51 6.27 3.57
CA ILE A 722 -20.40 6.82 4.93
C ILE A 722 -19.28 7.85 4.93
N LEU A 723 -19.61 9.10 5.27
CA LEU A 723 -18.66 10.20 5.34
C LEU A 723 -18.36 10.52 6.82
N LEU A 724 -17.11 10.40 7.24
CA LEU A 724 -16.68 10.73 8.59
C LEU A 724 -16.45 12.23 8.73
N HIS A 725 -17.23 12.87 9.60
CA HIS A 725 -17.02 14.25 10.03
C HIS A 725 -16.68 14.29 11.52
N ARG A 726 -15.82 15.24 11.90
CA ARG A 726 -15.42 15.51 13.28
C ARG A 726 -15.52 17.01 13.49
N PRO A 727 -16.45 17.52 14.33
CA PRO A 727 -16.56 18.95 14.60
C PRO A 727 -15.29 19.49 15.27
N ASP A 728 -14.82 18.75 16.28
CA ASP A 728 -13.62 19.02 17.09
C ASP A 728 -12.29 19.07 16.28
N ALA A 729 -12.29 18.49 15.07
CA ALA A 729 -11.19 18.60 14.13
C ALA A 729 -10.96 20.03 13.64
N PHE A 730 -12.01 20.85 13.59
CA PHE A 730 -11.94 22.21 13.07
C PHE A 730 -11.87 23.26 14.17
N GLU A 731 -12.57 23.04 15.28
CA GLU A 731 -12.68 23.95 16.41
C GLU A 731 -12.50 23.16 17.71
N SER A 732 -11.38 23.38 18.42
CA SER A 732 -11.04 22.58 19.61
C SER A 732 -11.97 22.81 20.80
N ASP A 733 -12.67 23.94 20.80
CA ASP A 733 -13.63 24.36 21.82
C ASP A 733 -15.08 24.08 21.38
N ASP A 734 -15.27 23.30 20.29
CA ASP A 734 -16.60 22.86 19.86
C ASP A 734 -17.28 22.09 21.01
N PRO A 735 -18.53 22.42 21.38
CA PRO A 735 -19.24 21.77 22.48
C PRO A 735 -19.44 20.25 22.28
N ARG A 736 -19.19 19.74 21.06
CA ARG A 736 -19.21 18.31 20.68
C ARG A 736 -17.81 17.67 20.70
N GLY A 737 -16.87 18.24 21.45
CA GLY A 737 -15.53 17.68 21.67
C GLY A 737 -15.59 16.22 22.14
N GLY A 738 -14.95 15.31 21.38
CA GLY A 738 -15.04 13.86 21.61
C GLY A 738 -16.13 13.13 20.80
N GLU A 739 -16.98 13.83 20.06
CA GLU A 739 -17.94 13.25 19.11
C GLU A 739 -17.39 13.16 17.68
N ALA A 740 -17.96 12.27 16.88
CA ALA A 740 -17.80 12.22 15.44
C ALA A 740 -19.13 11.85 14.79
N ASP A 741 -19.37 12.37 13.59
CA ASP A 741 -20.57 12.12 12.80
C ASP A 741 -20.23 11.13 11.67
N LEU A 742 -20.88 9.97 11.69
CA LEU A 742 -20.94 9.02 10.58
C LEU A 742 -22.13 9.41 9.69
N ILE A 743 -21.86 10.22 8.66
CA ILE A 743 -22.89 10.71 7.75
C ILE A 743 -23.13 9.65 6.67
N VAL A 744 -24.20 8.86 6.80
CA VAL A 744 -24.63 7.94 5.74
C VAL A 744 -25.24 8.78 4.61
N ALA A 745 -24.39 9.24 3.70
CA ALA A 745 -24.71 10.20 2.64
C ALA A 745 -25.38 9.55 1.42
N LYS A 746 -25.14 8.24 1.22
CA LYS A 746 -25.86 7.40 0.25
C LYS A 746 -26.20 6.06 0.90
N HIS A 747 -27.40 5.57 0.68
CA HIS A 747 -27.82 4.21 1.02
C HIS A 747 -28.86 3.75 -0.01
N ARG A 748 -28.55 2.70 -0.80
CA ARG A 748 -29.46 2.21 -1.87
C ARG A 748 -30.67 1.43 -1.34
N ALA A 749 -30.56 0.81 -0.17
CA ALA A 749 -31.54 -0.13 0.38
C ALA A 749 -32.33 0.44 1.58
N GLY A 750 -32.12 1.70 1.96
CA GLY A 750 -32.74 2.28 3.14
C GLY A 750 -32.46 3.78 3.30
N PRO A 751 -32.85 4.38 4.44
CA PRO A 751 -32.72 5.81 4.67
C PRO A 751 -31.26 6.26 4.87
N THR A 752 -30.99 7.52 4.52
CA THR A 752 -29.78 8.26 4.88
C THR A 752 -29.97 8.97 6.23
N ARG A 753 -28.95 8.94 7.09
CA ARG A 753 -28.96 9.62 8.40
C ARG A 753 -27.52 9.92 8.83
N THR A 754 -27.34 10.97 9.64
CA THR A 754 -26.10 11.15 10.41
C THR A 754 -26.22 10.40 11.72
N VAL A 755 -25.29 9.47 11.98
CA VAL A 755 -25.17 8.74 13.24
C VAL A 755 -24.00 9.34 14.03
N THR A 756 -24.26 9.88 15.21
CA THR A 756 -23.22 10.44 16.07
C THR A 756 -22.63 9.34 16.96
N VAL A 757 -21.30 9.28 17.02
CA VAL A 757 -20.52 8.32 17.80
C VAL A 757 -19.48 9.05 18.64
N ALA A 758 -19.08 8.49 19.78
CA ALA A 758 -17.93 8.99 20.53
C ALA A 758 -16.63 8.51 19.86
N HIS A 759 -15.67 9.41 19.63
CA HIS A 759 -14.34 9.03 19.16
C HIS A 759 -13.38 8.90 20.36
N GLN A 760 -12.71 7.75 20.46
CA GLN A 760 -11.75 7.43 21.52
C GLN A 760 -10.42 7.07 20.86
N LEU A 761 -9.86 8.03 20.11
CA LEU A 761 -8.71 7.80 19.23
C LEU A 761 -7.43 7.38 19.99
N HIS A 762 -7.30 7.77 21.26
CA HIS A 762 -6.25 7.29 22.17
C HIS A 762 -6.36 5.78 22.50
N LEU A 763 -7.54 5.17 22.27
CA LEU A 763 -7.79 3.72 22.29
C LEU A 763 -7.92 3.13 20.87
N SER A 764 -7.58 3.89 19.81
CA SER A 764 -7.77 3.52 18.40
C SER A 764 -9.17 3.02 18.04
N ARG A 765 -10.22 3.66 18.58
CA ARG A 765 -11.60 3.26 18.32
C ARG A 765 -12.59 4.41 18.30
N PHE A 766 -13.71 4.18 17.64
CA PHE A 766 -14.97 4.88 17.88
C PHE A 766 -15.89 3.98 18.73
N SER A 767 -16.93 4.54 19.34
CA SER A 767 -17.92 3.80 20.10
C SER A 767 -19.28 4.51 20.14
N ASN A 768 -20.35 3.75 20.40
CA ASN A 768 -21.68 4.30 20.63
C ASN A 768 -21.66 5.40 21.69
N MET A 769 -22.53 6.40 21.51
CA MET A 769 -22.86 7.37 22.56
C MET A 769 -23.50 6.64 23.74
N ALA A 770 -23.34 7.18 24.95
CA ALA A 770 -24.10 6.72 26.10
C ALA A 770 -25.57 7.16 25.92
N LYS A 771 -26.50 6.19 25.94
CA LYS A 771 -27.95 6.44 25.99
C LYS A 771 -28.39 6.70 27.43
#